data_AF-A0A5P2DFM8-F1
#
_entry.id   AF-A0A5P2DFM8-F1
#
_cell.length_a   1.000
_cell.length_b   1.000
_cell.length_c   1.000
_cell.angle_alpha   90.00
_cell.angle_beta   90.00
_cell.angle_gamma   90.00
#
_symmetry.space_group_name_H-M   'P 1'
#
loop_
_entity.id
_entity.type
_entity.pdbx_description
1 polymer ?
#
loop_
_entity_poly.entity_id
_entity_poly.type
_entity_poly.pdbx_seq_one_letter_code
_entity_poly.pdbx_strand_id
1 'polypeptide(L)'
;MAGLLAAAGGAAALVPAPVAQATTRGQGTGTVTTTYRGRSPYGNAPWAYVAFDVPAGVQRISVATSHDATAGILDLGIFGPSGFRGWSGGARSGFTLSAADATPGYLPGPVEPGGWSVILGPMVRSAGGMAWQVDVTLHHGDPLPQTPYEILPASVAGRGPGWYRGDLHLHSVHSDGQRTVDEIVAAARREGLHFIATSDHNTSSTGVTWQGNVPADLLVLNAEEVTTRHGHWLAVGLPQGEWVDWRYGPADQGVFEGHARRVHSLGGITIAAHPLTPAPGSFWEFGLDRVDALEVWNGPWTLDDAANIAAWHVMLCLGKRVAAVGNSDAHSPSDAVGRPHNVVRATSLSAPAVLDALRQGRSYAVESAAVTVDFTARAGGAVAGPGEELPLSLFDTVDVNLEVTGAPDSIATLYTEWGIMAATRIDGRGRGRLHWRGWGKASLFARAEVRRPKPASTTLDQLVALTNPVWFYSAQLPPYDIERRALFHTVRRPDGSWSSMRPLPGAAAGTASFSGVQCASAGLADGSVVVLGIAPDNGLWLTVVRGPATLEPWRRLAGPDGSTGAAGAAGSTGFAVREADIAAFPDGTCQIVVTAMDGTTYHQQRRADGGLTGFRAVPGFTAKSHWGATKVSVTAMPDGSAQLLGYGTDGAMYHCTRGRDGAWTAWRRLAGYHGAPTFSGPALAITGMPDGSSQVLAIGLDGIVYHQVRRPDGSWTGFRSPRGVTTATMGASAIGIAGTPDGSAQVVAVGLDGRIWHNIRKPDGSWTPFAQIPGPNGRDPFPAGQVRITALRDGSTHVTAVSSG
;
A
#
# COMPACT_ATOMS: atom_id res chain seq x y z
N MET A 1 18.47 -25.81 33.13
CA MET A 1 18.71 -24.62 33.96
C MET A 1 17.51 -23.71 33.81
N ALA A 2 16.66 -23.64 34.84
CA ALA A 2 15.43 -22.86 34.82
C ALA A 2 15.75 -21.40 35.17
N GLY A 3 15.69 -20.50 34.18
CA GLY A 3 15.82 -19.06 34.37
C GLY A 3 14.47 -18.44 34.68
N LEU A 4 14.39 -17.66 35.75
CA LEU A 4 13.24 -16.80 36.06
C LEU A 4 12.98 -15.85 34.88
N LEU A 5 11.81 -15.98 34.27
CA LEU A 5 11.22 -15.00 33.36
C LEU A 5 10.66 -13.84 34.20
N ALA A 6 11.41 -12.74 34.28
CA ALA A 6 10.87 -11.47 34.76
C ALA A 6 10.06 -10.85 33.61
N ALA A 7 8.74 -11.04 33.62
CA ALA A 7 7.84 -10.32 32.74
C ALA A 7 7.93 -8.83 33.08
N ALA A 8 8.46 -8.04 32.15
CA ALA A 8 8.45 -6.58 32.23
C ALA A 8 7.02 -6.08 31.94
N GLY A 9 6.12 -6.24 32.90
CA GLY A 9 4.81 -5.60 32.86
C GLY A 9 4.99 -4.11 33.12
N GLY A 10 4.70 -3.28 32.11
CA GLY A 10 4.50 -1.85 32.33
C GLY A 10 3.41 -1.69 33.37
N ALA A 11 3.68 -0.95 34.44
CA ALA A 11 2.72 -0.72 35.52
C ALA A 11 1.61 0.24 35.04
N ALA A 12 0.66 -0.27 34.25
CA ALA A 12 -0.62 0.38 34.11
C ALA A 12 -1.25 0.47 35.52
N ALA A 13 -1.69 1.66 35.93
CA ALA A 13 -2.33 1.84 37.22
C ALA A 13 -3.54 0.90 37.33
N LEU A 14 -3.54 0.00 38.32
CA LEU A 14 -4.68 -0.88 38.57
C LEU A 14 -5.89 -0.01 38.96
N VAL A 15 -6.90 0.07 38.09
CA VAL A 15 -8.14 0.79 38.38
C VAL A 15 -9.11 -0.20 39.05
N PRO A 16 -9.40 -0.06 40.36
CA PRO A 16 -10.32 -0.98 41.03
C PRO A 16 -11.68 -0.98 40.34
N ALA A 17 -12.26 -2.16 40.11
CA ALA A 17 -13.61 -2.25 39.61
C ALA A 17 -14.59 -1.64 40.62
N PRO A 18 -15.60 -0.87 40.18
CA PRO A 18 -16.61 -0.32 41.08
C PRO A 18 -17.56 -1.44 41.55
N VAL A 19 -17.11 -2.20 42.54
CA VAL A 19 -17.86 -3.27 43.19
C VAL A 19 -18.85 -2.65 44.16
N ALA A 20 -20.14 -2.82 43.88
CA ALA A 20 -21.22 -2.35 44.73
C ALA A 20 -21.60 -3.37 45.82
N GLN A 21 -21.43 -4.66 45.54
CA GLN A 21 -21.77 -5.74 46.46
C GLN A 21 -20.84 -6.94 46.27
N ALA A 22 -20.40 -7.54 47.38
CA ALA A 22 -19.70 -8.81 47.42
C ALA A 22 -20.40 -9.74 48.43
N THR A 23 -20.69 -10.98 48.06
CA THR A 23 -21.27 -11.98 48.98
C THR A 23 -20.58 -13.33 48.84
N THR A 24 -20.14 -13.92 49.95
CA THR A 24 -19.42 -15.20 49.99
C THR A 24 -20.30 -16.31 50.54
N ARG A 25 -20.22 -17.51 49.94
CA ARG A 25 -20.93 -18.72 50.36
C ARG A 25 -19.99 -19.93 50.33
N GLY A 26 -20.32 -20.96 51.10
CA GLY A 26 -19.56 -22.21 51.15
C GLY A 26 -18.32 -22.18 52.04
N GLN A 27 -18.19 -21.20 52.95
CA GLN A 27 -17.09 -21.18 53.92
C GLN A 27 -17.07 -22.46 54.76
N GLY A 28 -15.89 -23.04 54.95
CA GLY A 28 -15.71 -24.31 55.67
C GLY A 28 -16.06 -25.56 54.84
N THR A 29 -16.34 -25.42 53.55
CA THR A 29 -16.54 -26.55 52.62
C THR A 29 -15.37 -26.66 51.64
N GLY A 30 -15.34 -27.72 50.80
CA GLY A 30 -14.33 -27.88 49.75
C GLY A 30 -14.41 -26.84 48.62
N THR A 31 -15.47 -26.03 48.57
CA THR A 31 -15.68 -25.04 47.52
C THR A 31 -16.23 -23.73 48.10
N VAL A 32 -15.50 -22.63 47.92
CA VAL A 32 -15.89 -21.29 48.39
C VAL A 32 -16.19 -20.42 47.18
N THR A 33 -17.37 -19.80 47.11
CA THR A 33 -17.72 -18.88 46.02
C THR A 33 -18.00 -17.48 46.55
N THR A 34 -17.35 -16.48 45.97
CA THR A 34 -17.64 -15.06 46.21
C THR A 34 -18.21 -14.43 44.95
N THR A 35 -19.42 -13.87 45.07
CA THR A 35 -20.12 -13.15 44.00
C THR A 35 -19.90 -11.65 44.16
N TYR A 36 -19.28 -11.03 43.16
CA TYR A 36 -19.08 -9.60 43.03
C TYR A 36 -20.07 -9.02 42.03
N ARG A 37 -20.65 -7.84 42.33
CA ARG A 37 -21.56 -7.12 41.44
C ARG A 37 -21.13 -5.68 41.30
N GLY A 38 -21.23 -5.14 40.09
CA GLY A 38 -20.90 -3.74 39.82
C GLY A 38 -21.54 -3.23 38.54
N ARG A 39 -21.13 -2.02 38.13
CA ARG A 39 -21.61 -1.37 36.92
C ARG A 39 -20.49 -0.61 36.22
N SER A 40 -20.36 -0.82 34.91
CA SER A 40 -19.45 -0.06 34.06
C SER A 40 -20.18 1.12 33.39
N PRO A 41 -19.58 2.31 33.32
CA PRO A 41 -20.18 3.46 32.64
C PRO A 41 -20.21 3.25 31.12
N TYR A 42 -20.97 4.10 30.42
CA TYR A 42 -20.99 4.13 28.95
C TYR A 42 -19.61 4.43 28.36
N GLY A 43 -19.30 3.82 27.21
CA GLY A 43 -18.04 3.96 26.49
C GLY A 43 -17.04 2.83 26.78
N ASN A 44 -15.81 3.03 26.32
CA ASN A 44 -14.70 2.11 26.55
C ASN A 44 -14.04 2.48 27.90
N ALA A 45 -14.58 1.97 29.01
CA ALA A 45 -14.07 2.28 30.34
C ALA A 45 -12.69 1.62 30.56
N PRO A 46 -11.77 2.18 31.37
CA PRO A 46 -10.46 1.56 31.63
C PRO A 46 -10.60 0.12 32.14
N TRP A 47 -9.58 -0.71 31.93
CA TRP A 47 -9.58 -2.07 32.47
C TRP A 47 -9.74 -2.04 33.99
N ALA A 48 -10.73 -2.78 34.47
CA ALA A 48 -11.17 -2.76 35.86
C ALA A 48 -10.82 -4.07 36.56
N TYR A 49 -10.40 -4.01 37.84
CA TYR A 49 -9.93 -5.18 38.58
C TYR A 49 -10.86 -5.55 39.73
N VAL A 50 -11.38 -6.78 39.72
CA VAL A 50 -12.09 -7.39 40.85
C VAL A 50 -11.06 -8.20 41.65
N ALA A 51 -10.57 -7.60 42.73
CA ALA A 51 -9.57 -8.21 43.61
C ALA A 51 -10.19 -9.24 44.57
N PHE A 52 -9.47 -10.33 44.82
CA PHE A 52 -9.84 -11.37 45.77
C PHE A 52 -8.60 -12.08 46.31
N ASP A 53 -8.70 -12.61 47.54
CA ASP A 53 -7.61 -13.36 48.17
C ASP A 53 -7.79 -14.87 47.97
N VAL A 54 -6.69 -15.55 47.68
CA VAL A 54 -6.63 -17.01 47.57
C VAL A 54 -5.83 -17.55 48.76
N PRO A 55 -6.46 -18.30 49.69
CA PRO A 55 -5.76 -18.93 50.80
C PRO A 55 -4.94 -20.15 50.34
N ALA A 56 -4.09 -20.66 51.22
CA ALA A 56 -3.40 -21.92 51.00
C ALA A 56 -4.37 -23.10 50.87
N GLY A 57 -3.99 -24.11 50.08
CA GLY A 57 -4.79 -25.33 49.87
C GLY A 57 -5.89 -25.20 48.81
N VAL A 58 -5.93 -24.10 48.05
CA VAL A 58 -6.74 -24.00 46.82
C VAL A 58 -6.00 -24.67 45.68
N GLN A 59 -6.65 -25.62 45.00
CA GLN A 59 -6.07 -26.36 43.88
C GLN A 59 -6.56 -25.87 42.51
N ARG A 60 -7.70 -25.15 42.46
CA ARG A 60 -8.32 -24.65 41.22
C ARG A 60 -9.14 -23.39 41.49
N ILE A 61 -9.11 -22.46 40.55
CA ILE A 61 -9.97 -21.26 40.52
C ILE A 61 -10.92 -21.40 39.34
N SER A 62 -12.21 -21.16 39.56
CA SER A 62 -13.21 -21.03 38.49
C SER A 62 -13.88 -19.69 38.58
N VAL A 63 -14.06 -19.02 37.45
CA VAL A 63 -14.70 -17.72 37.35
C VAL A 63 -15.86 -17.81 36.38
N ALA A 64 -17.00 -17.26 36.74
CA ALA A 64 -18.14 -17.07 35.85
C ALA A 64 -18.57 -15.60 35.85
N THR A 65 -18.97 -15.08 34.70
CA THR A 65 -19.44 -13.71 34.55
C THR A 65 -20.82 -13.68 33.90
N SER A 66 -21.58 -12.65 34.22
CA SER A 66 -22.84 -12.36 33.52
C SER A 66 -23.06 -10.86 33.42
N HIS A 67 -23.54 -10.42 32.26
CA HIS A 67 -23.96 -9.05 31.98
C HIS A 67 -25.09 -9.06 30.95
N ASP A 68 -25.74 -7.93 30.78
CA ASP A 68 -26.68 -7.74 29.68
C ASP A 68 -25.90 -7.56 28.36
N ALA A 69 -25.93 -8.56 27.49
CA ALA A 69 -25.23 -8.53 26.20
C ALA A 69 -25.71 -7.39 25.27
N THR A 70 -26.93 -6.87 25.48
CA THR A 70 -27.42 -5.70 24.75
C THR A 70 -26.72 -4.42 25.20
N ALA A 71 -26.22 -4.39 26.44
CA ALA A 71 -25.49 -3.24 26.98
C ALA A 71 -24.06 -3.13 26.45
N GLY A 72 -23.44 -4.23 26.03
CA GLY A 72 -22.06 -4.22 25.55
C GLY A 72 -21.34 -5.57 25.63
N ILE A 73 -20.03 -5.50 25.46
CA ILE A 73 -19.10 -6.63 25.63
C ILE A 73 -18.39 -6.48 26.97
N LEU A 74 -18.22 -7.57 27.70
CA LEU A 74 -17.45 -7.63 28.93
C LEU A 74 -16.29 -8.59 28.72
N ASP A 75 -15.11 -8.04 28.44
CA ASP A 75 -13.92 -8.87 28.31
C ASP A 75 -13.46 -9.40 29.67
N LEU A 76 -12.83 -10.58 29.65
CA LEU A 76 -12.45 -11.31 30.86
C LEU A 76 -10.99 -11.80 30.79
N GLY A 77 -10.28 -11.64 31.91
CA GLY A 77 -8.97 -12.24 32.15
C GLY A 77 -8.65 -12.34 33.64
N ILE A 78 -7.43 -12.75 33.97
CA ILE A 78 -7.02 -12.91 35.37
C ILE A 78 -5.52 -12.70 35.59
N PHE A 79 -5.19 -12.09 36.71
CA PHE A 79 -3.83 -11.94 37.25
C PHE A 79 -3.75 -12.64 38.61
N GLY A 80 -2.64 -13.34 38.84
CA GLY A 80 -2.26 -13.89 40.14
C GLY A 80 -1.06 -13.16 40.74
N PRO A 81 -0.53 -13.64 41.88
CA PRO A 81 0.60 -13.03 42.57
C PRO A 81 1.84 -12.85 41.69
N SER A 82 2.12 -13.83 40.82
CA SER A 82 3.25 -13.82 39.88
C SER A 82 2.94 -13.14 38.52
N GLY A 83 1.76 -12.55 38.34
CA GLY A 83 1.41 -11.78 37.14
C GLY A 83 0.29 -12.39 36.29
N PHE A 84 0.36 -12.20 34.97
CA PHE A 84 -0.69 -12.59 34.02
C PHE A 84 -0.96 -14.10 34.02
N ARG A 85 -2.25 -14.48 33.99
CA ARG A 85 -2.68 -15.89 34.04
C ARG A 85 -3.68 -16.25 32.93
N GLY A 86 -4.07 -15.30 32.08
CA GLY A 86 -4.92 -15.56 30.93
C GLY A 86 -5.88 -14.44 30.57
N TRP A 87 -6.33 -14.49 29.33
CA TRP A 87 -7.28 -13.57 28.72
C TRP A 87 -8.10 -14.33 27.67
N SER A 88 -9.39 -14.04 27.58
CA SER A 88 -10.26 -14.58 26.52
C SER A 88 -11.09 -13.51 25.82
N GLY A 89 -10.84 -12.23 26.12
CA GLY A 89 -11.71 -11.14 25.67
C GLY A 89 -13.17 -11.41 26.02
N GLY A 90 -14.07 -11.01 25.12
CA GLY A 90 -15.50 -11.29 25.21
C GLY A 90 -15.93 -12.67 24.71
N ALA A 91 -14.99 -13.55 24.34
CA ALA A 91 -15.31 -14.86 23.77
C ALA A 91 -15.93 -15.85 24.77
N ARG A 92 -15.79 -15.57 26.08
CA ARG A 92 -16.20 -16.49 27.15
C ARG A 92 -16.91 -15.75 28.29
N SER A 93 -17.90 -16.42 28.89
CA SER A 93 -18.57 -15.98 30.11
C SER A 93 -17.98 -16.62 31.38
N GLY A 94 -16.80 -17.24 31.28
CA GLY A 94 -16.16 -17.90 32.41
C GLY A 94 -14.98 -18.78 32.01
N PHE A 95 -14.18 -19.15 33.00
CA PHE A 95 -12.98 -19.98 32.84
C PHE A 95 -12.66 -20.75 34.11
N THR A 96 -11.80 -21.76 33.98
CA THR A 96 -11.17 -22.46 35.09
C THR A 96 -9.67 -22.58 34.85
N LEU A 97 -8.87 -22.52 35.91
CA LEU A 97 -7.43 -22.79 35.85
C LEU A 97 -6.94 -23.51 37.10
N SER A 98 -5.98 -24.39 36.89
CA SER A 98 -5.32 -25.20 37.90
C SER A 98 -3.91 -25.58 37.45
N ALA A 99 -3.18 -26.33 38.27
CA ALA A 99 -1.88 -26.88 37.87
C ALA A 99 -1.98 -27.90 36.71
N ALA A 100 -3.07 -28.66 36.65
CA ALA A 100 -3.25 -29.73 35.68
C ALA A 100 -3.82 -29.25 34.35
N ASP A 101 -4.71 -28.26 34.38
CA ASP A 101 -5.46 -27.81 33.22
C ASP A 101 -5.88 -26.34 33.35
N ALA A 102 -6.20 -25.73 32.21
CA ALA A 102 -6.82 -24.43 32.13
C ALA A 102 -7.76 -24.36 30.91
N THR A 103 -8.78 -23.51 31.00
CA THR A 103 -9.61 -23.16 29.84
C THR A 103 -8.73 -22.51 28.76
N PRO A 104 -8.92 -22.80 27.46
CA PRO A 104 -8.19 -22.10 26.40
C PRO A 104 -8.30 -20.57 26.53
N GLY A 105 -7.16 -19.89 26.39
CA GLY A 105 -6.97 -18.47 26.75
C GLY A 105 -6.27 -18.27 28.10
N TYR A 106 -6.22 -19.31 28.94
CA TYR A 106 -5.65 -19.27 30.29
C TYR A 106 -4.47 -20.23 30.45
N LEU A 107 -3.56 -19.86 31.35
CA LEU A 107 -2.33 -20.61 31.57
C LEU A 107 -2.54 -21.64 32.69
N PRO A 108 -2.23 -22.93 32.48
CA PRO A 108 -2.14 -23.90 33.56
C PRO A 108 -0.94 -23.58 34.46
N GLY A 109 -1.01 -23.99 35.72
CA GLY A 109 0.06 -23.81 36.70
C GLY A 109 -0.46 -23.73 38.14
N PRO A 110 0.44 -23.80 39.14
CA PRO A 110 0.05 -23.83 40.54
C PRO A 110 -0.81 -22.63 40.92
N VAL A 111 -1.85 -22.88 41.72
CA VAL A 111 -2.63 -21.80 42.30
C VAL A 111 -1.89 -21.26 43.52
N GLU A 112 -1.22 -20.13 43.34
CA GLU A 112 -0.44 -19.46 44.37
C GLU A 112 -1.35 -18.80 45.43
N PRO A 113 -1.08 -18.99 46.73
CA PRO A 113 -1.73 -18.20 47.77
C PRO A 113 -1.38 -16.72 47.63
N GLY A 114 -2.33 -15.83 47.88
CA GLY A 114 -2.11 -14.38 47.84
C GLY A 114 -3.21 -13.62 47.10
N GLY A 115 -2.88 -12.40 46.70
CA GLY A 115 -3.80 -11.52 45.98
C GLY A 115 -3.94 -11.89 44.51
N TRP A 116 -5.17 -12.10 44.08
CA TRP A 116 -5.55 -12.32 42.69
C TRP A 116 -6.51 -11.22 42.23
N SER A 117 -6.65 -11.08 40.92
CA SER A 117 -7.61 -10.13 40.34
C SER A 117 -8.17 -10.65 39.03
N VAL A 118 -9.50 -10.69 38.94
CA VAL A 118 -10.19 -10.80 37.65
C VAL A 118 -10.11 -9.42 36.98
N ILE A 119 -9.56 -9.36 35.77
CA ILE A 119 -9.55 -8.15 34.95
C ILE A 119 -10.77 -8.14 34.05
N LEU A 120 -11.44 -6.99 33.97
CA LEU A 120 -12.62 -6.73 33.15
C LEU A 120 -12.31 -5.64 32.13
N GLY A 121 -12.59 -5.89 30.85
CA GLY A 121 -12.51 -4.90 29.78
C GLY A 121 -13.90 -4.57 29.23
N PRO A 122 -14.66 -3.67 29.87
CA PRO A 122 -16.01 -3.35 29.42
C PRO A 122 -16.00 -2.41 28.20
N MET A 123 -16.69 -2.82 27.13
CA MET A 123 -17.03 -1.99 25.98
C MET A 123 -18.53 -1.74 25.97
N VAL A 124 -18.95 -0.60 26.52
CA VAL A 124 -20.36 -0.35 26.87
C VAL A 124 -21.03 0.55 25.84
N ARG A 125 -22.05 0.02 25.17
CA ARG A 125 -22.86 0.72 24.16
C ARG A 125 -24.14 1.34 24.75
N SER A 126 -24.60 0.86 25.89
CA SER A 126 -25.78 1.41 26.56
C SER A 126 -25.46 2.69 27.31
N ALA A 127 -26.20 3.76 27.03
CA ALA A 127 -26.09 5.04 27.76
C ALA A 127 -26.32 4.88 29.27
N GLY A 128 -27.09 3.88 29.68
CA GLY A 128 -27.35 3.54 31.09
C GLY A 128 -26.21 2.74 31.76
N GLY A 129 -25.10 2.51 31.07
CA GLY A 129 -24.01 1.66 31.54
C GLY A 129 -24.33 0.16 31.43
N MET A 130 -23.42 -0.68 31.90
CA MET A 130 -23.53 -2.15 31.89
C MET A 130 -23.38 -2.70 33.30
N ALA A 131 -24.45 -3.29 33.83
CA ALA A 131 -24.36 -4.06 35.08
C ALA A 131 -23.67 -5.40 34.81
N TRP A 132 -22.80 -5.80 35.73
CA TRP A 132 -22.05 -7.06 35.64
C TRP A 132 -22.01 -7.79 36.97
N GLN A 133 -21.84 -9.10 36.88
CA GLN A 133 -21.58 -10.01 38.00
C GLN A 133 -20.35 -10.85 37.67
N VAL A 134 -19.51 -11.10 38.68
CA VAL A 134 -18.37 -12.01 38.63
C VAL A 134 -18.48 -12.96 39.82
N ASP A 135 -18.60 -14.25 39.57
CA ASP A 135 -18.53 -15.31 40.58
C ASP A 135 -17.14 -15.92 40.56
N VAL A 136 -16.41 -15.80 41.67
CA VAL A 136 -15.09 -16.42 41.85
C VAL A 136 -15.26 -17.61 42.79
N THR A 137 -15.00 -18.81 42.28
CA THR A 137 -15.08 -20.08 43.01
C THR A 137 -13.69 -20.66 43.22
N LEU A 138 -13.31 -20.82 44.49
CA LEU A 138 -12.08 -21.47 44.93
C LEU A 138 -12.38 -22.92 45.31
N HIS A 139 -11.65 -23.86 44.73
CA HIS A 139 -11.77 -25.29 45.02
C HIS A 139 -10.58 -25.73 45.85
N HIS A 140 -10.84 -26.24 47.05
CA HIS A 140 -9.83 -26.72 47.98
C HIS A 140 -9.55 -28.22 47.78
N GLY A 141 -8.30 -28.60 48.00
CA GLY A 141 -7.88 -30.01 47.97
C GLY A 141 -6.37 -30.14 47.81
N ASP A 142 -5.93 -31.36 47.53
CA ASP A 142 -4.52 -31.66 47.31
C ASP A 142 -4.00 -31.02 46.01
N PRO A 143 -2.73 -30.57 45.96
CA PRO A 143 -2.16 -30.00 44.74
C PRO A 143 -2.33 -30.92 43.54
N LEU A 144 -2.92 -30.39 42.47
CA LEU A 144 -3.06 -31.10 41.20
C LEU A 144 -1.69 -31.22 40.50
N PRO A 145 -1.43 -32.31 39.76
CA PRO A 145 -0.18 -32.48 39.04
C PRO A 145 -0.02 -31.39 37.96
N GLN A 146 1.21 -30.98 37.68
CA GLN A 146 1.48 -30.10 36.55
C GLN A 146 1.50 -30.90 35.24
N THR A 147 0.83 -30.39 34.22
CA THR A 147 0.90 -30.99 32.87
C THR A 147 1.97 -30.27 32.04
N PRO A 148 3.06 -30.95 31.63
CA PRO A 148 4.08 -30.34 30.78
C PRO A 148 3.54 -30.12 29.36
N TYR A 149 4.16 -29.18 28.63
CA TYR A 149 3.92 -28.96 27.21
C TYR A 149 5.21 -29.19 26.41
N GLU A 150 5.05 -29.53 25.13
CA GLU A 150 6.14 -29.73 24.19
C GLU A 150 6.68 -28.39 23.68
N ILE A 151 8.01 -28.31 23.57
CA ILE A 151 8.67 -27.14 23.00
C ILE A 151 8.54 -27.17 21.48
N LEU A 152 8.05 -26.07 20.90
CA LEU A 152 7.97 -25.93 19.46
C LEU A 152 9.39 -25.95 18.84
N PRO A 153 9.64 -26.75 17.79
CA PRO A 153 10.95 -26.81 17.17
C PRO A 153 11.27 -25.50 16.47
N ALA A 154 12.47 -24.96 16.70
CA ALA A 154 12.94 -23.74 16.01
C ALA A 154 13.13 -23.93 14.49
N SER A 155 13.16 -25.18 14.03
CA SER A 155 13.27 -25.56 12.62
C SER A 155 12.63 -26.92 12.36
N VAL A 156 12.04 -27.09 11.18
CA VAL A 156 11.55 -28.38 10.69
C VAL A 156 12.25 -28.73 9.37
N ALA A 157 12.07 -29.96 8.89
CA ALA A 157 12.67 -30.40 7.63
C ALA A 157 12.14 -29.55 6.46
N GLY A 158 13.04 -28.78 5.83
CA GLY A 158 12.74 -27.96 4.66
C GLY A 158 13.41 -28.46 3.39
N ARG A 159 13.32 -27.67 2.31
CA ARG A 159 13.97 -27.94 1.01
C ARG A 159 15.30 -27.21 0.83
N GLY A 160 15.87 -26.64 1.90
CA GLY A 160 17.01 -25.73 1.85
C GLY A 160 16.59 -24.30 1.46
N PRO A 161 17.49 -23.49 0.88
CA PRO A 161 17.15 -22.14 0.44
C PRO A 161 16.04 -22.14 -0.61
N GLY A 162 14.98 -21.35 -0.40
CA GLY A 162 13.85 -21.33 -1.32
C GLY A 162 12.65 -20.53 -0.81
N TRP A 163 11.54 -20.69 -1.53
CA TRP A 163 10.26 -20.04 -1.23
C TRP A 163 9.40 -20.92 -0.33
N TYR A 164 8.97 -20.37 0.80
CA TYR A 164 8.12 -21.03 1.78
C TYR A 164 6.83 -20.23 1.97
N ARG A 165 5.69 -20.92 1.93
CA ARG A 165 4.35 -20.34 2.13
C ARG A 165 3.98 -20.33 3.61
N GLY A 166 3.38 -19.25 4.11
CA GLY A 166 2.85 -19.24 5.47
C GLY A 166 1.96 -18.06 5.81
N ASP A 167 1.21 -18.25 6.89
CA ASP A 167 0.17 -17.36 7.39
C ASP A 167 0.53 -16.93 8.82
N LEU A 168 0.53 -15.63 9.09
CA LEU A 168 1.01 -15.05 10.34
C LEU A 168 -0.12 -14.62 11.28
N HIS A 169 -1.38 -14.66 10.82
CA HIS A 169 -2.53 -14.13 11.54
C HIS A 169 -3.63 -15.18 11.59
N LEU A 170 -3.71 -15.92 12.70
CA LEU A 170 -4.63 -17.05 12.89
C LEU A 170 -5.11 -17.13 14.34
N HIS A 171 -6.41 -17.33 14.49
CA HIS A 171 -7.07 -17.43 15.79
C HIS A 171 -7.55 -18.84 16.06
N SER A 172 -7.31 -19.30 17.28
CA SER A 172 -7.74 -20.59 17.77
C SER A 172 -8.77 -20.41 18.89
N VAL A 173 -9.21 -21.51 19.47
CA VAL A 173 -10.03 -21.50 20.68
C VAL A 173 -9.37 -20.79 21.87
N HIS A 174 -8.09 -20.42 21.78
CA HIS A 174 -7.41 -19.70 22.85
C HIS A 174 -7.77 -18.20 22.92
N SER A 175 -8.28 -17.59 21.85
CA SER A 175 -9.04 -16.33 21.92
C SER A 175 -10.51 -16.55 21.56
N ASP A 176 -10.96 -15.89 20.50
CA ASP A 176 -12.28 -15.87 19.90
C ASP A 176 -12.37 -16.72 18.62
N GLY A 177 -11.28 -17.38 18.24
CA GLY A 177 -11.30 -18.40 17.21
C GLY A 177 -12.12 -19.63 17.61
N GLN A 178 -12.56 -20.38 16.61
CA GLN A 178 -13.44 -21.55 16.78
C GLN A 178 -12.75 -22.87 16.45
N ARG A 179 -11.50 -22.82 15.99
CA ARG A 179 -10.70 -24.00 15.64
C ARG A 179 -9.70 -24.35 16.74
N THR A 180 -9.48 -25.63 16.97
CA THR A 180 -8.34 -26.09 17.75
C THR A 180 -7.03 -25.89 16.96
N VAL A 181 -5.89 -25.94 17.64
CA VAL A 181 -4.58 -25.87 16.96
C VAL A 181 -4.41 -27.01 15.94
N ASP A 182 -4.96 -28.20 16.19
CA ASP A 182 -4.92 -29.34 15.27
C ASP A 182 -5.75 -29.07 14.01
N GLU A 183 -6.91 -28.44 14.15
CA GLU A 183 -7.77 -28.06 13.02
C GLU A 183 -7.12 -26.96 12.17
N ILE A 184 -6.43 -26.01 12.81
CA ILE A 184 -5.64 -24.98 12.11
C ILE A 184 -4.50 -25.64 11.34
N VAL A 185 -3.71 -26.52 11.98
CA VAL A 185 -2.62 -27.27 11.33
C VAL A 185 -3.15 -28.10 10.15
N ALA A 186 -4.29 -28.77 10.30
CA ALA A 186 -4.92 -29.53 9.22
C ALA A 186 -5.37 -28.62 8.07
N ALA A 187 -5.93 -27.45 8.37
CA ALA A 187 -6.31 -26.46 7.35
C ALA A 187 -5.09 -25.88 6.62
N ALA A 188 -4.03 -25.53 7.35
CA ALA A 188 -2.77 -25.04 6.80
C ALA A 188 -2.11 -26.05 5.85
N ARG A 189 -2.10 -27.34 6.22
CA ARG A 189 -1.61 -28.42 5.33
C ARG A 189 -2.44 -28.55 4.06
N ARG A 190 -3.76 -28.41 4.14
CA ARG A 190 -4.64 -28.46 2.94
C ARG A 190 -4.38 -27.30 1.98
N GLU A 191 -4.04 -26.11 2.50
CA GLU A 191 -3.64 -24.95 1.68
C GLU A 191 -2.16 -25.02 1.24
N GLY A 192 -1.39 -26.03 1.67
CA GLY A 192 0.00 -26.19 1.29
C GLY A 192 0.95 -25.17 1.93
N LEU A 193 0.60 -24.70 3.14
CA LEU A 193 1.49 -23.87 3.95
C LEU A 193 2.64 -24.69 4.53
N HIS A 194 3.78 -24.03 4.73
CA HIS A 194 5.01 -24.57 5.29
C HIS A 194 5.26 -24.05 6.71
N PHE A 195 4.70 -22.88 7.03
CA PHE A 195 4.71 -22.34 8.37
C PHE A 195 3.40 -21.62 8.68
N ILE A 196 3.07 -21.53 9.97
CA ILE A 196 1.97 -20.73 10.50
C ILE A 196 2.44 -19.98 11.74
N ALA A 197 1.79 -18.88 12.09
CA ALA A 197 1.88 -18.30 13.43
C ALA A 197 0.54 -18.46 14.17
N THR A 198 0.60 -18.79 15.45
CA THR A 198 -0.59 -18.81 16.33
C THR A 198 -0.68 -17.47 17.04
N SER A 199 -1.59 -16.60 16.63
CA SER A 199 -1.62 -15.19 17.05
C SER A 199 -2.88 -14.82 17.84
N ASP A 200 -3.33 -15.71 18.71
CA ASP A 200 -4.50 -15.47 19.55
C ASP A 200 -4.39 -14.14 20.33
N HIS A 201 -5.53 -13.48 20.53
CA HIS A 201 -5.57 -12.15 21.14
C HIS A 201 -5.07 -12.14 22.59
N ASN A 202 -4.03 -11.34 22.86
CA ASN A 202 -3.58 -10.99 24.20
C ASN A 202 -3.25 -12.17 25.14
N THR A 203 -2.92 -13.34 24.60
CA THR A 203 -2.67 -14.55 25.40
C THR A 203 -1.51 -15.35 24.84
N SER A 204 -0.66 -15.86 25.74
CA SER A 204 0.42 -16.80 25.39
C SER A 204 0.00 -18.27 25.52
N SER A 205 -1.28 -18.53 25.82
CA SER A 205 -1.76 -19.87 26.18
C SER A 205 -1.67 -20.88 25.03
N THR A 206 -1.77 -20.44 23.77
CA THR A 206 -1.59 -21.31 22.60
C THR A 206 -0.17 -21.87 22.53
N GLY A 207 0.82 -21.11 22.99
CA GLY A 207 2.20 -21.56 23.10
C GLY A 207 2.38 -22.73 24.06
N VAL A 208 1.55 -22.90 25.09
CA VAL A 208 1.73 -23.93 26.13
C VAL A 208 0.70 -25.06 26.08
N THR A 209 0.02 -25.22 24.94
CA THR A 209 -1.04 -26.24 24.74
C THR A 209 -0.56 -27.52 24.02
N TRP A 210 0.61 -27.46 23.39
CA TRP A 210 1.13 -28.54 22.54
C TRP A 210 1.52 -29.78 23.36
N GLN A 211 0.83 -30.90 23.13
CA GLN A 211 1.00 -32.17 23.85
C GLN A 211 0.74 -33.34 22.90
N GLY A 212 1.80 -33.97 22.38
CA GLY A 212 1.72 -35.08 21.43
C GLY A 212 1.24 -34.70 20.02
N ASN A 213 1.10 -33.41 19.73
CA ASN A 213 0.54 -32.89 18.48
C ASN A 213 1.42 -31.85 17.77
N VAL A 214 2.67 -31.65 18.21
CA VAL A 214 3.61 -30.77 17.50
C VAL A 214 3.88 -31.33 16.09
N PRO A 215 3.62 -30.55 15.02
CA PRO A 215 3.85 -31.02 13.66
C PRO A 215 5.34 -31.13 13.33
N ALA A 216 5.75 -32.24 12.71
CA ALA A 216 7.13 -32.47 12.30
C ALA A 216 7.50 -31.85 10.94
N ASP A 217 6.49 -31.49 10.14
CA ASP A 217 6.58 -31.07 8.73
C ASP A 217 6.08 -29.63 8.48
N LEU A 218 5.53 -28.96 9.51
CA LEU A 218 5.02 -27.60 9.47
C LEU A 218 5.69 -26.79 10.58
N LEU A 219 6.31 -25.66 10.24
CA LEU A 219 6.91 -24.78 11.24
C LEU A 219 5.81 -23.96 11.94
N VAL A 220 5.67 -24.10 13.25
CA VAL A 220 4.76 -23.27 14.04
C VAL A 220 5.56 -22.17 14.73
N LEU A 221 5.21 -20.92 14.45
CA LEU A 221 5.73 -19.73 15.13
C LEU A 221 4.75 -19.37 16.26
N ASN A 222 5.26 -19.24 17.48
CA ASN A 222 4.44 -18.68 18.54
C ASN A 222 4.35 -17.15 18.36
N ALA A 223 3.14 -16.61 18.46
CA ALA A 223 2.85 -15.20 18.27
C ALA A 223 1.74 -14.74 19.21
N GLU A 224 1.49 -13.44 19.21
CA GLU A 224 0.38 -12.81 19.91
C GLU A 224 -0.14 -11.69 19.04
N GLU A 225 -1.44 -11.59 18.84
CA GLU A 225 -2.04 -10.34 18.40
C GLU A 225 -2.37 -9.49 19.62
N VAL A 226 -1.64 -8.39 19.73
CA VAL A 226 -1.78 -7.42 20.81
C VAL A 226 -2.87 -6.44 20.41
N THR A 227 -4.07 -6.59 21.00
CA THR A 227 -5.24 -5.78 20.66
C THR A 227 -5.37 -4.61 21.64
N THR A 228 -4.63 -3.53 21.38
CA THR A 228 -4.81 -2.28 22.12
C THR A 228 -6.15 -1.63 21.76
N ARG A 229 -6.51 -0.52 22.42
CA ARG A 229 -7.67 0.29 22.00
C ARG A 229 -7.34 1.30 20.89
N HIS A 230 -6.12 1.26 20.37
CA HIS A 230 -5.51 2.24 19.47
C HIS A 230 -4.77 1.55 18.29
N GLY A 231 -5.21 0.33 17.96
CA GLY A 231 -4.61 -0.49 16.92
C GLY A 231 -4.23 -1.88 17.39
N HIS A 232 -4.28 -2.84 16.47
CA HIS A 232 -3.81 -4.19 16.68
C HIS A 232 -2.43 -4.39 16.04
N TRP A 233 -1.62 -5.29 16.62
CA TRP A 233 -0.36 -5.69 16.00
C TRP A 233 0.08 -7.09 16.41
N LEU A 234 0.80 -7.75 15.52
CA LEU A 234 1.34 -9.09 15.74
C LEU A 234 2.75 -9.00 16.31
N ALA A 235 2.96 -9.62 17.47
CA ALA A 235 4.27 -9.96 18.01
C ALA A 235 4.61 -11.39 17.59
N VAL A 236 5.30 -11.56 16.45
CA VAL A 236 5.56 -12.88 15.86
C VAL A 236 6.94 -13.39 16.25
N GLY A 237 7.04 -14.67 16.62
CA GLY A 237 8.31 -15.32 16.97
C GLY A 237 8.67 -15.21 18.44
N LEU A 238 7.68 -15.07 19.32
CA LEU A 238 7.88 -15.04 20.76
C LEU A 238 8.25 -16.45 21.28
N PRO A 239 9.14 -16.58 22.28
CA PRO A 239 9.26 -17.81 23.07
C PRO A 239 7.91 -18.24 23.67
N GLN A 240 7.65 -19.54 23.78
CA GLN A 240 6.42 -20.05 24.41
C GLN A 240 6.31 -19.53 25.86
N GLY A 241 5.16 -18.95 26.19
CA GLY A 241 4.89 -18.35 27.51
C GLY A 241 5.25 -16.87 27.65
N GLU A 242 6.04 -16.30 26.73
CA GLU A 242 6.20 -14.84 26.65
C GLU A 242 4.89 -14.17 26.24
N TRP A 243 4.64 -12.98 26.79
CA TRP A 243 3.38 -12.25 26.65
C TRP A 243 3.66 -10.75 26.57
N VAL A 244 2.88 -10.06 25.75
CA VAL A 244 2.96 -8.61 25.58
C VAL A 244 1.73 -7.94 26.19
N ASP A 245 1.94 -7.06 27.16
CA ASP A 245 0.84 -6.33 27.77
C ASP A 245 0.22 -5.34 26.77
N TRP A 246 -1.07 -5.45 26.48
CA TRP A 246 -1.79 -4.62 25.50
C TRP A 246 -2.39 -3.33 26.10
N ARG A 247 -2.28 -3.14 27.42
CA ARG A 247 -3.00 -2.10 28.17
C ARG A 247 -2.31 -0.74 28.12
N TYR A 248 -2.12 -0.21 26.92
CA TYR A 248 -1.49 1.10 26.66
C TYR A 248 -2.09 1.77 25.43
N GLY A 249 -1.79 3.07 25.26
CA GLY A 249 -2.14 3.85 24.09
C GLY A 249 -1.05 4.85 23.69
N PRO A 250 -1.27 5.66 22.65
CA PRO A 250 -0.29 6.65 22.16
C PRO A 250 0.12 7.71 23.20
N ALA A 251 -0.71 7.92 24.23
CA ALA A 251 -0.40 8.81 25.35
C ALA A 251 0.72 8.25 26.25
N ASP A 252 0.92 6.93 26.27
CA ASP A 252 1.94 6.24 27.06
C ASP A 252 3.26 6.21 26.29
N GLN A 253 3.90 7.37 26.20
CA GLN A 253 5.10 7.58 25.37
C GLN A 253 6.20 6.53 25.63
N GLY A 254 6.63 5.85 24.56
CA GLY A 254 7.72 4.88 24.61
C GLY A 254 7.33 3.46 25.04
N VAL A 255 6.08 3.22 25.45
CA VAL A 255 5.63 1.87 25.87
C VAL A 255 5.58 0.92 24.68
N PHE A 256 4.94 1.32 23.57
CA PHE A 256 4.94 0.53 22.33
C PHE A 256 6.38 0.24 21.86
N GLU A 257 7.25 1.25 21.80
CA GLU A 257 8.65 1.08 21.41
C GLU A 257 9.44 0.21 22.40
N GLY A 258 9.04 0.17 23.66
CA GLY A 258 9.55 -0.77 24.66
C GLY A 258 9.18 -2.21 24.32
N HIS A 259 7.91 -2.47 24.02
CA HIS A 259 7.44 -3.79 23.60
C HIS A 259 8.06 -4.23 22.27
N ALA A 260 8.11 -3.36 21.27
CA ALA A 260 8.76 -3.65 19.99
C ALA A 260 10.23 -4.05 20.17
N ARG A 261 11.00 -3.29 20.98
CA ARG A 261 12.39 -3.65 21.31
C ARG A 261 12.48 -5.00 22.03
N ARG A 262 11.55 -5.31 22.94
CA ARG A 262 11.51 -6.62 23.62
C ARG A 262 11.29 -7.74 22.61
N VAL A 263 10.29 -7.63 21.74
CA VAL A 263 10.03 -8.58 20.66
C VAL A 263 11.29 -8.78 19.80
N HIS A 264 11.95 -7.71 19.38
CA HIS A 264 13.19 -7.79 18.59
C HIS A 264 14.34 -8.46 19.33
N SER A 265 14.54 -8.16 20.62
CA SER A 265 15.57 -8.80 21.46
C SER A 265 15.37 -10.31 21.64
N LEU A 266 14.14 -10.79 21.44
CA LEU A 266 13.78 -12.19 21.46
C LEU A 266 13.86 -12.85 20.06
N GLY A 267 14.26 -12.09 19.03
CA GLY A 267 14.36 -12.54 17.64
C GLY A 267 13.06 -12.42 16.83
N GLY A 268 12.00 -11.88 17.43
CA GLY A 268 10.70 -11.70 16.78
C GLY A 268 10.63 -10.48 15.84
N ILE A 269 9.45 -10.27 15.28
CA ILE A 269 9.09 -9.09 14.47
C ILE A 269 7.77 -8.48 14.92
N THR A 270 7.58 -7.20 14.62
CA THR A 270 6.33 -6.47 14.85
C THR A 270 5.62 -6.18 13.53
N ILE A 271 4.32 -6.49 13.46
CA ILE A 271 3.48 -6.25 12.27
C ILE A 271 2.26 -5.46 12.69
N ALA A 272 2.02 -4.27 12.14
CA ALA A 272 0.73 -3.61 12.35
C ALA A 272 -0.35 -4.41 11.61
N ALA A 273 -1.29 -4.97 12.37
CA ALA A 273 -2.38 -5.79 11.85
C ALA A 273 -3.44 -4.87 11.26
N HIS A 274 -3.83 -5.14 10.00
CA HIS A 274 -4.87 -4.43 9.24
C HIS A 274 -5.08 -2.95 9.65
N PRO A 275 -4.05 -2.08 9.49
CA PRO A 275 -3.91 -0.85 10.28
C PRO A 275 -4.94 0.24 9.97
N LEU A 276 -5.60 0.19 8.81
CA LEU A 276 -6.64 1.13 8.41
C LEU A 276 -8.07 0.54 8.47
N THR A 277 -8.25 -0.63 9.09
CA THR A 277 -9.58 -1.22 9.27
C THR A 277 -10.45 -0.33 10.15
N PRO A 278 -11.66 0.06 9.70
CA PRO A 278 -12.51 1.02 10.40
C PRO A 278 -13.32 0.38 11.55
N ALA A 279 -12.72 -0.56 12.28
CA ALA A 279 -13.32 -1.22 13.44
C ALA A 279 -12.92 -0.51 14.75
N PRO A 280 -13.83 -0.39 15.75
CA PRO A 280 -13.50 0.23 17.02
C PRO A 280 -12.29 -0.43 17.70
N GLY A 281 -11.24 0.33 17.95
CA GLY A 281 -10.01 -0.15 18.60
C GLY A 281 -8.95 -0.72 17.66
N SER A 282 -9.28 -1.01 16.40
CA SER A 282 -8.37 -1.64 15.43
C SER A 282 -7.59 -0.65 14.56
N PHE A 283 -8.02 0.60 14.48
CA PHE A 283 -7.31 1.65 13.73
C PHE A 283 -5.95 1.95 14.37
N TRP A 284 -4.87 1.86 13.59
CA TRP A 284 -3.49 1.98 14.08
C TRP A 284 -3.07 3.43 14.34
N GLU A 285 -2.75 3.76 15.60
CA GLU A 285 -2.39 5.13 16.01
C GLU A 285 -0.91 5.31 16.42
N PHE A 286 -0.09 4.25 16.38
CA PHE A 286 1.30 4.32 16.86
C PHE A 286 2.32 4.76 15.78
N GLY A 287 1.88 4.94 14.54
CA GLY A 287 2.70 5.34 13.39
C GLY A 287 3.09 4.16 12.49
N LEU A 288 2.82 4.29 11.18
CA LEU A 288 2.97 3.18 10.21
C LEU A 288 4.43 2.81 9.90
N ASP A 289 5.40 3.66 10.25
CA ASP A 289 6.84 3.44 10.03
C ASP A 289 7.59 2.92 11.25
N ARG A 290 6.87 2.53 12.32
CA ARG A 290 7.44 2.04 13.59
C ARG A 290 7.38 0.52 13.78
N VAL A 291 7.03 -0.20 12.73
CA VAL A 291 6.90 -1.67 12.70
C VAL A 291 7.78 -2.25 11.59
N ASP A 292 8.09 -3.55 11.68
CA ASP A 292 8.85 -4.24 10.63
C ASP A 292 8.02 -4.45 9.36
N ALA A 293 6.71 -4.69 9.51
CA ALA A 293 5.78 -4.89 8.41
C ALA A 293 4.38 -4.30 8.67
N LEU A 294 3.64 -4.06 7.57
CA LEU A 294 2.21 -3.80 7.58
C LEU A 294 1.47 -4.99 6.98
N GLU A 295 0.41 -5.43 7.65
CA GLU A 295 -0.59 -6.30 7.03
C GLU A 295 -1.48 -5.46 6.12
N VAL A 296 -1.15 -5.45 4.82
CA VAL A 296 -1.86 -4.64 3.83
C VAL A 296 -3.00 -5.39 3.15
N TRP A 297 -3.14 -6.68 3.45
CA TRP A 297 -4.19 -7.53 2.94
C TRP A 297 -4.62 -8.53 4.03
N ASN A 298 -5.78 -8.31 4.61
CA ASN A 298 -6.34 -9.11 5.69
C ASN A 298 -7.61 -9.84 5.22
N GLY A 299 -7.55 -11.17 5.16
CA GLY A 299 -8.70 -12.00 4.76
C GLY A 299 -9.26 -11.64 3.36
N PRO A 300 -10.60 -11.61 3.19
CA PRO A 300 -11.22 -11.22 1.93
C PRO A 300 -10.86 -9.79 1.51
N TRP A 301 -10.50 -9.60 0.23
CA TRP A 301 -10.12 -8.28 -0.30
C TRP A 301 -11.22 -7.21 -0.15
N THR A 302 -10.94 -6.14 0.60
CA THR A 302 -11.84 -5.02 0.86
C THR A 302 -11.23 -3.64 0.55
N LEU A 303 -12.02 -2.59 0.75
CA LEU A 303 -11.62 -1.20 0.51
C LEU A 303 -10.54 -0.72 1.48
N ASP A 304 -10.55 -1.19 2.73
CA ASP A 304 -9.52 -0.88 3.72
C ASP A 304 -8.16 -1.53 3.37
N ASP A 305 -8.14 -2.73 2.78
CA ASP A 305 -6.91 -3.28 2.20
C ASP A 305 -6.37 -2.41 1.05
N ALA A 306 -7.26 -1.91 0.17
CA ALA A 306 -6.88 -0.98 -0.89
C ALA A 306 -6.28 0.31 -0.33
N ALA A 307 -6.83 0.82 0.79
CA ALA A 307 -6.29 1.95 1.51
C ALA A 307 -4.92 1.63 2.14
N ASN A 308 -4.75 0.44 2.73
CA ASN A 308 -3.49 -0.01 3.32
C ASN A 308 -2.38 -0.07 2.25
N ILE A 309 -2.65 -0.62 1.07
CA ILE A 309 -1.69 -0.63 -0.05
C ILE A 309 -1.33 0.79 -0.51
N ALA A 310 -2.31 1.70 -0.56
CA ALA A 310 -2.07 3.09 -0.94
C ALA A 310 -1.17 3.80 0.08
N ALA A 311 -1.46 3.66 1.39
CA ALA A 311 -0.63 4.23 2.45
C ALA A 311 0.78 3.63 2.46
N TRP A 312 0.89 2.31 2.30
CA TRP A 312 2.18 1.62 2.18
C TRP A 312 2.98 2.13 0.98
N HIS A 313 2.36 2.31 -0.19
CA HIS A 313 3.04 2.84 -1.36
C HIS A 313 3.58 4.26 -1.14
N VAL A 314 2.83 5.13 -0.44
CA VAL A 314 3.31 6.46 -0.04
C VAL A 314 4.55 6.35 0.86
N MET A 315 4.56 5.43 1.83
CA MET A 315 5.74 5.18 2.66
C MET A 315 6.95 4.76 1.81
N LEU A 316 6.78 3.88 0.82
CA LEU A 316 7.87 3.52 -0.10
C LEU A 316 8.40 4.73 -0.87
N CYS A 317 7.50 5.61 -1.35
CA CYS A 317 7.86 6.86 -2.04
C CYS A 317 8.63 7.85 -1.14
N LEU A 318 8.43 7.77 0.18
CA LEU A 318 9.18 8.51 1.20
C LEU A 318 10.48 7.79 1.64
N GLY A 319 10.86 6.72 0.94
CA GLY A 319 12.06 5.93 1.23
C GLY A 319 11.95 5.05 2.48
N LYS A 320 10.75 4.89 3.07
CA LYS A 320 10.52 4.02 4.23
C LYS A 320 10.48 2.57 3.76
N ARG A 321 11.19 1.70 4.48
CA ARG A 321 11.37 0.29 4.13
C ARG A 321 10.59 -0.65 5.04
N VAL A 322 9.29 -0.42 5.13
CA VAL A 322 8.37 -1.29 5.87
C VAL A 322 7.87 -2.37 4.91
N ALA A 323 7.95 -3.64 5.31
CA ALA A 323 7.48 -4.74 4.47
C ALA A 323 5.95 -4.77 4.39
N ALA A 324 5.39 -5.28 3.29
CA ALA A 324 3.99 -5.64 3.17
C ALA A 324 3.81 -7.15 3.39
N VAL A 325 2.80 -7.53 4.16
CA VAL A 325 2.35 -8.92 4.33
C VAL A 325 0.85 -9.02 4.09
N GLY A 326 0.36 -10.23 3.82
CA GLY A 326 -1.06 -10.54 3.82
C GLY A 326 -1.36 -11.88 4.48
N ASN A 327 -2.39 -11.92 5.32
CA ASN A 327 -2.75 -13.08 6.14
C ASN A 327 -4.26 -13.31 6.14
N SER A 328 -4.70 -14.50 6.52
CA SER A 328 -6.12 -14.87 6.44
C SER A 328 -6.97 -14.34 7.57
N ASP A 329 -6.38 -14.16 8.75
CA ASP A 329 -7.07 -13.73 9.96
C ASP A 329 -8.28 -14.61 10.28
N ALA A 330 -8.07 -15.92 10.13
CA ALA A 330 -9.14 -16.89 10.16
C ALA A 330 -9.61 -17.18 11.59
N HIS A 331 -10.86 -16.81 11.90
CA HIS A 331 -11.49 -17.01 13.20
C HIS A 331 -12.43 -18.22 13.23
N SER A 332 -13.16 -18.45 12.14
CA SER A 332 -14.27 -19.40 12.08
C SER A 332 -14.05 -20.50 11.03
N PRO A 333 -14.80 -21.62 11.09
CA PRO A 333 -14.76 -22.66 10.07
C PRO A 333 -15.04 -22.18 8.64
N SER A 334 -15.80 -21.09 8.49
CA SER A 334 -16.07 -20.45 7.18
C SER A 334 -14.89 -19.64 6.64
N ASP A 335 -13.98 -19.19 7.49
CA ASP A 335 -12.81 -18.41 7.08
C ASP A 335 -11.73 -19.35 6.54
N ALA A 336 -11.13 -19.00 5.41
CA ALA A 336 -10.13 -19.84 4.77
C ALA A 336 -8.74 -19.55 5.32
N VAL A 337 -8.19 -20.47 6.13
CA VAL A 337 -6.78 -20.43 6.57
C VAL A 337 -5.86 -20.32 5.36
N GLY A 338 -4.91 -19.38 5.41
CA GLY A 338 -3.93 -19.14 4.35
C GLY A 338 -4.45 -18.40 3.12
N ARG A 339 -5.59 -17.70 3.19
CA ARG A 339 -6.13 -16.91 2.08
C ARG A 339 -6.45 -15.48 2.53
N PRO A 340 -5.55 -14.50 2.28
CA PRO A 340 -4.23 -14.63 1.64
C PRO A 340 -3.16 -15.27 2.52
N HIS A 341 -1.99 -15.55 1.93
CA HIS A 341 -0.77 -15.92 2.66
C HIS A 341 0.48 -15.32 2.02
N ASN A 342 1.59 -15.39 2.76
CA ASN A 342 2.90 -14.90 2.35
C ASN A 342 3.73 -16.03 1.73
N VAL A 343 4.49 -15.72 0.68
CA VAL A 343 5.53 -16.58 0.11
C VAL A 343 6.88 -15.92 0.36
N VAL A 344 7.70 -16.55 1.21
CA VAL A 344 8.89 -15.96 1.82
C VAL A 344 10.15 -16.67 1.33
N ARG A 345 11.14 -15.92 0.85
CA ARG A 345 12.44 -16.44 0.41
C ARG A 345 13.40 -16.54 1.59
N ALA A 346 13.46 -17.73 2.19
CA ALA A 346 14.29 -18.02 3.36
C ALA A 346 15.43 -19.01 3.01
N THR A 347 16.51 -18.98 3.79
CA THR A 347 17.65 -19.90 3.65
C THR A 347 17.33 -21.33 4.13
N SER A 348 16.32 -21.47 5.00
CA SER A 348 15.80 -22.73 5.52
C SER A 348 14.40 -22.53 6.11
N LEU A 349 13.68 -23.62 6.37
CA LEU A 349 12.42 -23.60 7.10
C LEU A 349 12.66 -23.57 8.62
N SER A 350 13.13 -22.43 9.11
CA SER A 350 13.40 -22.16 10.53
C SER A 350 12.86 -20.80 10.94
N ALA A 351 12.50 -20.64 12.22
CA ALA A 351 11.94 -19.39 12.72
C ALA A 351 12.86 -18.18 12.46
N PRO A 352 14.17 -18.22 12.77
CA PRO A 352 15.06 -17.09 12.46
C PRO A 352 15.12 -16.77 10.96
N ALA A 353 15.23 -17.78 10.09
CA ALA A 353 15.37 -17.55 8.65
C ALA A 353 14.09 -16.98 8.01
N VAL A 354 12.92 -17.43 8.45
CA VAL A 354 11.62 -16.92 7.97
C VAL A 354 11.39 -15.50 8.46
N LEU A 355 11.62 -15.21 9.75
CA LEU A 355 11.42 -13.89 10.34
C LEU A 355 12.39 -12.85 9.78
N ASP A 356 13.67 -13.22 9.58
CA ASP A 356 14.65 -12.32 8.95
C ASP A 356 14.30 -11.99 7.50
N ALA A 357 13.76 -12.97 6.76
CA ALA A 357 13.31 -12.76 5.40
C ALA A 357 12.08 -11.85 5.34
N LEU A 358 11.11 -12.04 6.23
CA LEU A 358 9.93 -11.17 6.35
C LEU A 358 10.33 -9.74 6.73
N ARG A 359 11.21 -9.55 7.72
CA ARG A 359 11.72 -8.23 8.15
C ARG A 359 12.38 -7.46 7.01
N GLN A 360 13.05 -8.17 6.12
CA GLN A 360 13.71 -7.59 4.93
C GLN A 360 12.77 -7.44 3.74
N GLY A 361 11.49 -7.82 3.85
CA GLY A 361 10.55 -7.81 2.73
C GLY A 361 10.89 -8.83 1.63
N ARG A 362 11.61 -9.90 1.94
CA ARG A 362 11.94 -10.99 0.99
C ARG A 362 10.74 -11.91 0.76
N SER A 363 9.60 -11.31 0.40
CA SER A 363 8.32 -12.00 0.29
C SER A 363 7.37 -11.33 -0.69
N TYR A 364 6.33 -12.07 -1.08
CA TYR A 364 5.16 -11.56 -1.76
C TYR A 364 3.90 -12.23 -1.16
N ALA A 365 2.74 -11.59 -1.25
CA ALA A 365 1.46 -12.12 -0.79
C ALA A 365 0.60 -12.61 -1.97
N VAL A 366 -0.19 -13.66 -1.78
CA VAL A 366 -1.08 -14.24 -2.80
C VAL A 366 -2.43 -14.70 -2.23
N GLU A 367 -3.48 -14.69 -3.07
CA GLU A 367 -4.85 -15.14 -2.68
C GLU A 367 -4.96 -16.65 -2.41
N SER A 368 -4.03 -17.46 -2.93
CA SER A 368 -4.05 -18.92 -2.82
C SER A 368 -2.73 -19.58 -3.26
N ALA A 369 -2.57 -20.86 -2.94
CA ALA A 369 -1.38 -21.63 -3.31
C ALA A 369 -1.23 -21.89 -4.82
N ALA A 370 -2.30 -21.69 -5.60
CA ALA A 370 -2.28 -21.81 -7.05
C ALA A 370 -1.45 -20.70 -7.72
N VAL A 371 -1.27 -19.55 -7.06
CA VAL A 371 -0.58 -18.39 -7.62
C VAL A 371 0.90 -18.44 -7.29
N THR A 372 1.74 -18.17 -8.30
CA THR A 372 3.19 -17.96 -8.14
C THR A 372 3.61 -16.67 -8.81
N VAL A 373 4.58 -15.98 -8.21
CA VAL A 373 5.18 -14.77 -8.76
C VAL A 373 6.69 -14.95 -8.79
N ASP A 374 7.30 -14.79 -9.96
CA ASP A 374 8.74 -14.58 -10.11
C ASP A 374 8.96 -13.11 -10.46
N PHE A 375 9.61 -12.36 -9.57
CA PHE A 375 9.85 -10.93 -9.72
C PHE A 375 11.34 -10.64 -9.51
N THR A 376 12.04 -10.21 -10.56
CA THR A 376 13.47 -9.95 -10.50
C THR A 376 13.85 -8.67 -11.24
N ALA A 377 14.78 -7.91 -10.68
CA ALA A 377 15.47 -6.82 -11.37
C ALA A 377 16.93 -7.20 -11.64
N ARG A 378 17.46 -6.77 -12.78
CA ARG A 378 18.81 -7.06 -13.23
C ARG A 378 19.49 -5.81 -13.76
N ALA A 379 20.75 -5.61 -13.39
CA ALA A 379 21.60 -4.58 -13.97
C ALA A 379 23.04 -5.09 -14.04
N GLY A 380 23.63 -5.07 -15.24
CA GLY A 380 24.92 -5.73 -15.49
C GLY A 380 24.86 -7.21 -15.10
N GLY A 381 25.75 -7.63 -14.20
CA GLY A 381 25.77 -8.99 -13.64
C GLY A 381 24.95 -9.18 -12.35
N ALA A 382 24.41 -8.12 -11.76
CA ALA A 382 23.68 -8.15 -10.50
C ALA A 382 22.20 -8.50 -10.71
N VAL A 383 21.62 -9.20 -9.72
CA VAL A 383 20.21 -9.64 -9.70
C VAL A 383 19.66 -9.42 -8.30
N ALA A 384 18.45 -8.88 -8.21
CA ALA A 384 17.72 -8.70 -6.96
C ALA A 384 16.24 -9.08 -7.12
N GLY A 385 15.66 -9.72 -6.12
CA GLY A 385 14.23 -9.99 -5.98
C GLY A 385 13.56 -9.12 -4.89
N PRO A 386 12.32 -9.43 -4.50
CA PRO A 386 11.62 -8.71 -3.44
C PRO A 386 12.48 -8.59 -2.17
N GLY A 387 12.51 -7.40 -1.58
CA GLY A 387 13.27 -7.08 -0.37
C GLY A 387 14.78 -6.92 -0.57
N GLU A 388 15.33 -7.31 -1.71
CA GLU A 388 16.75 -7.19 -2.02
C GLU A 388 17.08 -5.83 -2.64
N GLU A 389 18.32 -5.40 -2.50
CA GLU A 389 18.85 -4.19 -3.13
C GLU A 389 19.61 -4.52 -4.41
N LEU A 390 19.35 -3.76 -5.46
CA LEU A 390 20.14 -3.73 -6.68
C LEU A 390 21.00 -2.45 -6.67
N PRO A 391 22.34 -2.56 -6.56
CA PRO A 391 23.22 -1.40 -6.63
C PRO A 391 23.27 -0.87 -8.07
N LEU A 392 23.06 0.44 -8.24
CA LEU A 392 22.99 1.10 -9.54
C LEU A 392 23.81 2.40 -9.58
N SER A 393 24.49 2.59 -10.69
CA SER A 393 25.02 3.88 -11.13
C SER A 393 23.92 4.70 -11.80
N LEU A 394 24.17 6.01 -11.93
CA LEU A 394 23.26 7.00 -12.52
C LEU A 394 22.66 6.58 -13.87
N PHE A 395 23.44 5.85 -14.68
CA PHE A 395 23.13 5.51 -16.07
C PHE A 395 22.89 4.02 -16.30
N ASP A 396 22.87 3.22 -15.23
CA ASP A 396 22.70 1.78 -15.38
C ASP A 396 21.29 1.48 -15.85
N THR A 397 21.19 0.66 -16.89
CA THR A 397 19.94 0.07 -17.34
C THR A 397 19.50 -1.01 -16.36
N VAL A 398 18.22 -1.02 -16.02
CA VAL A 398 17.61 -2.01 -15.15
C VAL A 398 16.54 -2.77 -15.93
N ASP A 399 16.69 -4.08 -16.04
CA ASP A 399 15.68 -4.96 -16.60
C ASP A 399 14.86 -5.59 -15.47
N VAL A 400 13.57 -5.23 -15.37
CA VAL A 400 12.64 -5.82 -14.41
C VAL A 400 11.74 -6.82 -15.13
N ASN A 401 11.70 -8.03 -14.60
CA ASN A 401 10.89 -9.13 -15.11
C ASN A 401 9.90 -9.56 -14.05
N LEU A 402 8.65 -9.74 -14.48
CA LEU A 402 7.57 -10.31 -13.69
C LEU A 402 6.96 -11.47 -14.47
N GLU A 403 6.97 -12.66 -13.88
CA GLU A 403 6.26 -13.83 -14.38
C GLU A 403 5.23 -14.28 -13.36
N VAL A 404 4.00 -14.48 -13.82
CA VAL A 404 2.87 -14.87 -12.97
C VAL A 404 2.26 -16.14 -13.51
N THR A 405 1.98 -17.10 -12.62
CA THR A 405 1.18 -18.29 -12.95
C THR A 405 0.01 -18.45 -11.97
N GLY A 406 -1.07 -19.10 -12.40
CA GLY A 406 -2.25 -19.39 -11.57
C GLY A 406 -3.25 -18.24 -11.41
N ALA A 407 -3.13 -17.16 -12.17
CA ALA A 407 -3.94 -15.95 -12.02
C ALA A 407 -4.78 -15.65 -13.28
N PRO A 408 -5.74 -16.50 -13.68
CA PRO A 408 -6.48 -16.35 -14.94
C PRO A 408 -7.27 -15.05 -14.99
N ASP A 409 -7.32 -14.46 -16.20
CA ASP A 409 -8.10 -13.26 -16.54
C ASP A 409 -7.77 -12.04 -15.66
N SER A 410 -6.54 -11.96 -15.19
CA SER A 410 -6.04 -10.87 -14.35
C SER A 410 -5.19 -9.87 -15.14
N ILE A 411 -4.82 -8.78 -14.48
CA ILE A 411 -3.93 -7.75 -14.98
C ILE A 411 -2.75 -7.68 -14.02
N ALA A 412 -1.53 -7.76 -14.57
CA ALA A 412 -0.31 -7.52 -13.82
C ALA A 412 0.19 -6.10 -14.09
N THR A 413 0.52 -5.35 -13.05
CA THR A 413 1.00 -3.96 -13.11
C THR A 413 2.31 -3.81 -12.34
N LEU A 414 3.26 -3.07 -12.92
CA LEU A 414 4.53 -2.71 -12.30
C LEU A 414 4.50 -1.24 -11.87
N TYR A 415 4.87 -0.99 -10.63
CA TYR A 415 4.87 0.33 -10.00
C TYR A 415 6.28 0.77 -9.62
N THR A 416 6.51 2.08 -9.75
CA THR A 416 7.60 2.83 -9.11
C THR A 416 6.99 4.05 -8.42
N GLU A 417 7.80 4.94 -7.86
CA GLU A 417 7.35 6.26 -7.35
C GLU A 417 6.66 7.17 -8.39
N TRP A 418 6.76 6.84 -9.68
CA TRP A 418 6.18 7.60 -10.80
C TRP A 418 4.84 7.00 -11.26
N GLY A 419 4.33 6.03 -10.48
CA GLY A 419 3.09 5.31 -10.73
C GLY A 419 3.30 4.02 -11.53
N ILE A 420 2.31 3.67 -12.36
CA ILE A 420 2.34 2.45 -13.18
C ILE A 420 3.28 2.65 -14.37
N MET A 421 4.36 1.88 -14.42
CA MET A 421 5.34 1.91 -15.52
C MET A 421 5.00 0.94 -16.64
N ALA A 422 4.35 -0.17 -16.30
CA ALA A 422 4.01 -1.20 -17.26
C ALA A 422 2.80 -2.01 -16.77
N ALA A 423 2.01 -2.52 -17.71
CA ALA A 423 0.87 -3.39 -17.44
C ALA A 423 0.76 -4.46 -18.52
N THR A 424 0.21 -5.62 -18.16
CA THR A 424 -0.11 -6.69 -19.13
C THR A 424 -1.30 -7.51 -18.64
N ARG A 425 -2.03 -8.12 -19.57
CA ARG A 425 -3.04 -9.14 -19.22
C ARG A 425 -2.38 -10.48 -18.97
N ILE A 426 -2.89 -11.17 -17.95
CA ILE A 426 -2.70 -12.59 -17.74
C ILE A 426 -3.85 -13.30 -18.46
N ASP A 427 -3.50 -14.26 -19.31
CA ASP A 427 -4.48 -14.94 -20.14
C ASP A 427 -5.41 -15.86 -19.32
N GLY A 428 -6.42 -16.44 -19.97
CA GLY A 428 -7.34 -17.38 -19.32
C GLY A 428 -6.66 -18.70 -18.88
N ARG A 429 -5.40 -18.95 -19.24
CA ARG A 429 -4.59 -20.07 -18.71
C ARG A 429 -3.88 -19.68 -17.41
N GLY A 430 -4.01 -18.43 -16.98
CA GLY A 430 -3.40 -17.88 -15.78
C GLY A 430 -1.90 -17.67 -15.90
N ARG A 431 -1.34 -17.53 -17.10
CA ARG A 431 0.08 -17.27 -17.31
C ARG A 431 0.31 -15.92 -17.96
N GLY A 432 1.22 -15.13 -17.39
CA GLY A 432 1.54 -13.80 -17.87
C GLY A 432 2.99 -13.45 -17.62
N ARG A 433 3.57 -12.67 -18.53
CA ARG A 433 4.93 -12.14 -18.40
C ARG A 433 4.91 -10.65 -18.71
N LEU A 434 5.64 -9.89 -17.90
CA LEU A 434 5.85 -8.46 -18.08
C LEU A 434 7.35 -8.20 -17.99
N HIS A 435 7.88 -7.53 -18.99
CA HIS A 435 9.25 -7.04 -19.01
C HIS A 435 9.22 -5.53 -19.14
N TRP A 436 9.98 -4.85 -18.31
CA TRP A 436 10.14 -3.40 -18.35
C TRP A 436 11.61 -3.04 -18.15
N ARG A 437 12.14 -2.19 -19.02
CA ARG A 437 13.46 -1.59 -18.88
C ARG A 437 13.36 -0.20 -18.27
N GLY A 438 13.91 -0.05 -17.07
CA GLY A 438 14.12 1.20 -16.35
C GLY A 438 15.60 1.60 -16.27
N TRP A 439 15.92 2.63 -15.47
CA TRP A 439 17.29 3.14 -15.30
C TRP A 439 17.55 3.69 -13.90
N GLY A 440 18.82 3.63 -13.46
CA GLY A 440 19.21 3.71 -12.05
C GLY A 440 18.93 4.98 -11.25
N LYS A 441 18.63 6.13 -11.89
CA LYS A 441 18.12 7.32 -11.16
C LYS A 441 16.64 7.62 -11.41
N ALA A 442 16.03 6.92 -12.36
CA ALA A 442 14.63 7.16 -12.67
C ALA A 442 13.69 6.52 -11.64
N SER A 443 14.15 5.60 -10.78
CA SER A 443 13.30 4.94 -9.80
C SER A 443 14.03 4.56 -8.51
N LEU A 444 13.33 4.54 -7.38
CA LEU A 444 13.78 4.08 -6.06
C LEU A 444 13.55 2.60 -5.84
N PHE A 445 12.45 2.10 -6.39
CA PHE A 445 12.05 0.72 -6.26
C PHE A 445 11.21 0.33 -7.46
N ALA A 446 11.08 -0.98 -7.66
CA ALA A 446 10.01 -1.54 -8.46
C ALA A 446 9.22 -2.54 -7.60
N ARG A 447 7.90 -2.54 -7.72
CA ARG A 447 7.00 -3.54 -7.12
C ARG A 447 5.91 -3.93 -8.10
N ALA A 448 5.26 -5.08 -7.88
CA ALA A 448 4.20 -5.55 -8.75
C ALA A 448 2.89 -5.83 -8.00
N GLU A 449 1.78 -5.60 -8.68
CA GLU A 449 0.43 -6.06 -8.28
C GLU A 449 -0.15 -6.93 -9.38
N VAL A 450 -0.95 -7.92 -8.99
CA VAL A 450 -1.81 -8.68 -9.89
C VAL A 450 -3.24 -8.51 -9.40
N ARG A 451 -4.11 -7.99 -10.27
CA ARG A 451 -5.50 -7.72 -9.95
C ARG A 451 -6.43 -8.37 -10.95
N ARG A 452 -7.50 -9.00 -10.45
CA ARG A 452 -8.58 -9.52 -11.28
C ARG A 452 -9.64 -8.42 -11.42
N PRO A 453 -10.03 -8.00 -12.65
CA PRO A 453 -11.03 -6.96 -12.88
C PRO A 453 -12.45 -7.50 -12.65
N LYS A 454 -12.70 -7.99 -11.43
CA LYS A 454 -13.96 -8.52 -10.95
C LYS A 454 -14.25 -7.86 -9.61
N PRO A 455 -15.46 -7.30 -9.40
CA PRO A 455 -15.81 -6.69 -8.12
C PRO A 455 -15.61 -7.64 -6.93
N ALA A 456 -15.12 -7.10 -5.82
CA ALA A 456 -15.19 -7.72 -4.50
C ALA A 456 -16.38 -7.14 -3.72
N SER A 457 -16.43 -7.36 -2.40
CA SER A 457 -17.53 -6.88 -1.55
C SER A 457 -17.63 -5.35 -1.51
N THR A 458 -16.49 -4.66 -1.52
CA THR A 458 -16.40 -3.20 -1.35
C THR A 458 -15.52 -2.50 -2.39
N THR A 459 -14.96 -3.25 -3.35
CA THR A 459 -14.03 -2.75 -4.38
C THR A 459 -14.44 -3.22 -5.77
N LEU A 460 -13.96 -2.51 -6.82
CA LEU A 460 -14.28 -2.82 -8.22
C LEU A 460 -13.42 -3.94 -8.83
N ASP A 461 -12.34 -4.32 -8.15
CA ASP A 461 -11.42 -5.38 -8.53
C ASP A 461 -11.04 -6.24 -7.32
N GLN A 462 -10.32 -7.34 -7.56
CA GLN A 462 -9.80 -8.23 -6.53
C GLN A 462 -8.28 -8.28 -6.62
N LEU A 463 -7.59 -8.16 -5.49
CA LEU A 463 -6.16 -8.45 -5.43
C LEU A 463 -5.92 -9.96 -5.53
N VAL A 464 -4.93 -10.34 -6.33
CA VAL A 464 -4.50 -11.74 -6.55
C VAL A 464 -3.10 -11.97 -6.03
N ALA A 465 -2.20 -11.00 -6.24
CA ALA A 465 -0.84 -11.02 -5.71
C ALA A 465 -0.28 -9.60 -5.52
N LEU A 466 0.62 -9.45 -4.55
CA LEU A 466 1.39 -8.23 -4.29
C LEU A 466 2.83 -8.59 -3.91
N THR A 467 3.82 -7.98 -4.56
CA THR A 467 5.23 -8.16 -4.16
C THR A 467 5.69 -7.05 -3.22
N ASN A 468 6.57 -7.38 -2.27
CA ASN A 468 7.46 -6.37 -1.71
C ASN A 468 8.36 -5.77 -2.81
N PRO A 469 8.88 -4.55 -2.61
CA PRO A 469 9.73 -3.88 -3.60
C PRO A 469 11.08 -4.56 -3.78
N VAL A 470 11.61 -4.53 -5.01
CA VAL A 470 13.06 -4.56 -5.25
C VAL A 470 13.55 -3.13 -5.09
N TRP A 471 14.59 -2.92 -4.28
CA TRP A 471 15.14 -1.58 -4.02
C TRP A 471 16.28 -1.25 -4.97
N PHE A 472 16.29 -0.02 -5.48
CA PHE A 472 17.34 0.51 -6.32
C PHE A 472 18.22 1.43 -5.46
N TYR A 473 19.47 1.04 -5.22
CA TYR A 473 20.38 1.75 -4.31
C TYR A 473 21.53 2.42 -5.05
N SER A 474 21.85 3.65 -4.65
CA SER A 474 23.07 4.36 -5.05
C SER A 474 23.70 5.04 -3.83
N ALA A 475 24.94 4.67 -3.50
CA ALA A 475 25.69 5.21 -2.35
C ALA A 475 26.00 6.72 -2.44
N GLN A 476 25.78 7.33 -3.61
CA GLN A 476 26.09 8.73 -3.89
C GLN A 476 24.88 9.67 -3.80
N LEU A 477 23.69 9.15 -3.46
CA LEU A 477 22.45 9.94 -3.45
C LEU A 477 21.83 10.00 -2.05
N PRO A 478 21.35 11.19 -1.60
CA PRO A 478 20.65 11.33 -0.34
C PRO A 478 19.32 10.55 -0.34
N PRO A 479 18.73 10.27 0.84
CA PRO A 479 17.43 9.64 0.93
C PRO A 479 16.40 10.45 0.16
N TYR A 480 15.61 9.73 -0.64
CA TYR A 480 14.65 10.31 -1.56
C TYR A 480 13.38 10.74 -0.83
N ASP A 481 12.89 11.92 -1.15
CA ASP A 481 11.71 12.52 -0.52
C ASP A 481 10.86 13.18 -1.61
N ILE A 482 9.70 12.57 -1.90
CA ILE A 482 8.78 13.07 -2.93
C ILE A 482 8.31 14.50 -2.66
N GLU A 483 8.30 14.93 -1.39
CA GLU A 483 7.91 16.29 -1.01
C GLU A 483 8.93 17.34 -1.45
N ARG A 484 10.19 16.93 -1.71
CA ARG A 484 11.27 17.81 -2.19
C ARG A 484 11.29 17.98 -3.70
N ARG A 485 10.51 17.20 -4.45
CA ARG A 485 10.41 17.38 -5.90
C ARG A 485 9.81 18.74 -6.19
N ALA A 486 10.44 19.50 -7.06
CA ALA A 486 9.97 20.83 -7.43
C ALA A 486 9.65 20.88 -8.93
N LEU A 487 8.58 21.59 -9.26
CA LEU A 487 8.22 21.89 -10.64
C LEU A 487 9.03 23.10 -11.14
N PHE A 488 9.74 22.92 -12.25
CA PHE A 488 10.52 23.94 -12.93
C PHE A 488 9.91 24.30 -14.29
N HIS A 489 10.16 25.52 -14.75
CA HIS A 489 9.90 25.95 -16.12
C HIS A 489 11.17 26.41 -16.84
N THR A 490 11.16 26.39 -18.17
CA THR A 490 12.06 27.16 -19.05
C THR A 490 11.35 27.47 -20.38
N VAL A 491 11.83 28.47 -21.12
CA VAL A 491 11.25 28.92 -22.38
C VAL A 491 12.31 28.90 -23.47
N ARG A 492 11.99 28.25 -24.59
CA ARG A 492 12.70 28.40 -25.85
C ARG A 492 12.08 29.54 -26.64
N ARG A 493 12.88 30.55 -26.96
CA ARG A 493 12.45 31.68 -27.79
C ARG A 493 12.43 31.29 -29.27
N PRO A 494 11.74 32.08 -30.13
CA PRO A 494 11.71 31.81 -31.57
C PRO A 494 13.10 31.81 -32.23
N ASP A 495 14.05 32.59 -31.69
CA ASP A 495 15.45 32.59 -32.12
C ASP A 495 16.23 31.32 -31.76
N GLY A 496 15.61 30.41 -31.01
CA GLY A 496 16.18 29.15 -30.54
C GLY A 496 16.96 29.21 -29.24
N SER A 497 17.11 30.39 -28.63
CA SER A 497 17.73 30.55 -27.31
C SER A 497 16.82 30.03 -26.19
N TRP A 498 17.43 29.51 -25.13
CA TRP A 498 16.73 29.11 -23.90
C TRP A 498 16.81 30.19 -22.83
N SER A 499 15.74 30.37 -22.06
CA SER A 499 15.81 31.04 -20.76
C SER A 499 16.41 30.11 -19.70
N SER A 500 16.89 30.67 -18.59
CA SER A 500 17.31 29.85 -17.45
C SER A 500 16.11 29.07 -16.91
N MET A 501 16.33 27.80 -16.56
CA MET A 501 15.34 27.02 -15.82
C MET A 501 15.14 27.58 -14.42
N ARG A 502 13.87 27.70 -13.98
CA ARG A 502 13.48 28.31 -12.69
C ARG A 502 12.34 27.54 -12.04
N PRO A 503 12.28 27.45 -10.70
CA PRO A 503 11.15 26.83 -10.02
C PRO A 503 9.87 27.66 -10.20
N LEU A 504 8.74 26.99 -10.35
CA LEU A 504 7.41 27.62 -10.30
C LEU A 504 6.99 27.76 -8.82
N PRO A 505 6.58 28.96 -8.36
CA PRO A 505 6.11 29.18 -6.97
C PRO A 505 5.03 28.18 -6.56
N GLY A 506 5.01 27.79 -5.28
CA GLY A 506 4.10 26.76 -4.79
C GLY A 506 2.69 27.25 -4.49
N ALA A 507 1.79 26.28 -4.21
CA ALA A 507 0.37 26.54 -4.04
C ALA A 507 0.02 27.27 -2.72
N ALA A 508 0.80 27.04 -1.67
CA ALA A 508 0.65 27.75 -0.40
C ALA A 508 1.48 29.04 -0.40
N ALA A 509 0.92 30.12 0.15
CA ALA A 509 1.63 31.40 0.25
C ALA A 509 2.97 31.24 0.97
N GLY A 510 4.04 31.79 0.39
CA GLY A 510 5.40 31.70 0.94
C GLY A 510 6.19 30.43 0.58
N THR A 511 5.58 29.47 -0.13
CA THR A 511 6.32 28.28 -0.61
C THR A 511 7.15 28.60 -1.85
N ALA A 512 8.44 28.24 -1.81
CA ALA A 512 9.38 28.56 -2.87
C ALA A 512 9.10 27.84 -4.20
N SER A 513 8.51 26.64 -4.15
CA SER A 513 8.19 25.85 -5.33
C SER A 513 6.93 25.00 -5.16
N PHE A 514 6.24 24.71 -6.26
CA PHE A 514 5.19 23.69 -6.29
C PHE A 514 5.83 22.30 -6.16
N SER A 515 5.44 21.57 -5.12
CA SER A 515 5.82 20.17 -4.93
C SER A 515 4.84 19.27 -5.66
N GLY A 516 5.36 18.35 -6.47
CA GLY A 516 4.51 17.52 -7.32
C GLY A 516 5.21 16.34 -7.96
N VAL A 517 4.38 15.43 -8.47
CA VAL A 517 4.81 14.14 -9.04
C VAL A 517 4.61 14.08 -10.55
N GLN A 518 3.76 14.96 -11.09
CA GLN A 518 3.44 15.05 -12.51
C GLN A 518 3.03 16.49 -12.86
N CYS A 519 3.24 16.88 -14.12
CA CYS A 519 2.77 18.15 -14.64
C CYS A 519 2.27 18.01 -16.08
N ALA A 520 1.44 18.96 -16.51
CA ALA A 520 1.01 19.14 -17.90
C ALA A 520 0.84 20.64 -18.21
N SER A 521 0.91 21.03 -19.48
CA SER A 521 0.82 22.45 -19.84
C SER A 521 0.18 22.66 -21.22
N ALA A 522 -0.59 23.73 -21.37
CA ALA A 522 -1.16 24.14 -22.65
C ALA A 522 -0.98 25.64 -22.90
N GLY A 523 -0.47 25.98 -24.08
CA GLY A 523 -0.24 27.34 -24.54
C GLY A 523 -1.50 27.95 -25.16
N LEU A 524 -1.91 29.11 -24.67
CA LEU A 524 -3.08 29.84 -25.14
C LEU A 524 -2.74 30.81 -26.27
N ALA A 525 -3.79 31.18 -27.02
CA ALA A 525 -3.69 32.14 -28.12
C ALA A 525 -3.25 33.55 -27.68
N ASP A 526 -3.50 33.90 -26.41
CA ASP A 526 -3.13 35.19 -25.80
C ASP A 526 -1.68 35.23 -25.29
N GLY A 527 -0.90 34.16 -25.51
CA GLY A 527 0.48 34.04 -25.06
C GLY A 527 0.64 33.56 -23.61
N SER A 528 -0.45 33.25 -22.90
CA SER A 528 -0.38 32.65 -21.58
C SER A 528 -0.27 31.12 -21.65
N VAL A 529 0.18 30.49 -20.56
CA VAL A 529 0.32 29.04 -20.45
C VAL A 529 -0.46 28.56 -19.24
N VAL A 530 -1.41 27.67 -19.44
CA VAL A 530 -2.09 26.95 -18.35
C VAL A 530 -1.20 25.78 -17.93
N VAL A 531 -0.92 25.67 -16.64
CA VAL A 531 -0.11 24.58 -16.07
C VAL A 531 -0.97 23.77 -15.11
N LEU A 532 -0.92 22.45 -15.25
CA LEU A 532 -1.45 21.48 -14.29
C LEU A 532 -0.32 20.87 -13.48
N GLY A 533 -0.57 20.61 -12.20
CA GLY A 533 0.33 19.88 -11.32
C GLY A 533 -0.43 18.88 -10.46
N ILE A 534 0.10 17.67 -10.31
CA ILE A 534 -0.39 16.69 -9.33
C ILE A 534 0.53 16.76 -8.12
N ALA A 535 -0.03 17.12 -6.96
CA ALA A 535 0.70 17.20 -5.70
C ALA A 535 0.87 15.81 -5.04
N PRO A 536 1.74 15.65 -4.02
CA PRO A 536 1.96 14.36 -3.35
C PRO A 536 0.70 13.73 -2.73
N ASP A 537 -0.32 14.53 -2.41
CA ASP A 537 -1.64 14.09 -1.95
C ASP A 537 -2.54 13.55 -3.09
N ASN A 538 -2.00 13.40 -4.30
CA ASN A 538 -2.71 13.12 -5.56
C ASN A 538 -3.78 14.17 -5.94
N GLY A 539 -3.73 15.35 -5.32
CA GLY A 539 -4.59 16.47 -5.68
C GLY A 539 -4.19 17.11 -6.99
N LEU A 540 -5.17 17.44 -7.85
CA LEU A 540 -4.94 18.14 -9.10
C LEU A 540 -5.04 19.66 -8.92
N TRP A 541 -4.01 20.37 -9.34
CA TRP A 541 -3.90 21.83 -9.25
C TRP A 541 -3.72 22.46 -10.62
N LEU A 542 -4.19 23.70 -10.78
CA LEU A 542 -4.06 24.50 -11.98
C LEU A 542 -3.58 25.91 -11.65
N THR A 543 -2.71 26.44 -12.50
CA THR A 543 -2.31 27.86 -12.52
C THR A 543 -2.19 28.35 -13.96
N VAL A 544 -2.07 29.66 -14.14
CA VAL A 544 -1.80 30.30 -15.43
C VAL A 544 -0.53 31.13 -15.31
N VAL A 545 0.40 30.92 -16.23
CA VAL A 545 1.63 31.71 -16.40
C VAL A 545 1.38 32.75 -17.49
N ARG A 546 1.51 34.03 -17.19
CA ARG A 546 1.42 35.14 -18.14
C ARG A 546 2.79 35.81 -18.31
N GLY A 547 3.26 35.87 -19.55
CA GLY A 547 4.60 36.38 -19.85
C GLY A 547 5.71 35.61 -19.12
N PRO A 548 6.90 36.21 -18.91
CA PRO A 548 8.05 35.50 -18.36
C PRO A 548 8.02 35.28 -16.83
N ALA A 549 7.04 35.82 -16.08
CA ALA A 549 7.12 35.81 -14.61
C ALA A 549 5.81 35.91 -13.82
N THR A 550 4.66 36.21 -14.43
CA THR A 550 3.43 36.44 -13.65
C THR A 550 2.64 35.13 -13.53
N LEU A 551 2.65 34.54 -12.35
CA LEU A 551 1.87 33.36 -12.01
C LEU A 551 0.55 33.78 -11.35
N GLU A 552 -0.59 33.28 -11.86
CA GLU A 552 -1.85 33.34 -11.12
C GLU A 552 -1.82 32.36 -9.92
N PRO A 553 -2.54 32.61 -8.83
CA PRO A 553 -2.59 31.67 -7.71
C PRO A 553 -3.01 30.28 -8.14
N TRP A 554 -2.38 29.25 -7.55
CA TRP A 554 -2.79 27.87 -7.78
C TRP A 554 -4.22 27.63 -7.27
N ARG A 555 -5.02 26.95 -8.08
CA ARG A 555 -6.38 26.51 -7.76
C ARG A 555 -6.45 25.00 -7.78
N ARG A 556 -6.88 24.38 -6.68
CA ARG A 556 -7.18 22.94 -6.63
C ARG A 556 -8.47 22.65 -7.41
N LEU A 557 -8.47 21.59 -8.20
CA LEU A 557 -9.62 21.22 -9.04
C LEU A 557 -10.55 20.27 -8.28
N ALA A 558 -11.85 20.54 -8.39
CA ALA A 558 -12.88 19.68 -7.83
C ALA A 558 -13.09 18.42 -8.69
N GLY A 559 -13.51 17.32 -8.07
CA GLY A 559 -13.92 16.09 -8.73
C GLY A 559 -15.26 16.17 -9.46
N PRO A 560 -15.68 15.06 -10.10
CA PRO A 560 -16.98 14.96 -10.76
C PRO A 560 -18.17 15.13 -9.81
N ASP A 561 -17.98 14.87 -8.51
CA ASP A 561 -18.96 15.08 -7.43
C ASP A 561 -18.88 16.48 -6.78
N GLY A 562 -17.97 17.33 -7.25
CA GLY A 562 -17.70 18.65 -6.67
C GLY A 562 -16.77 18.64 -5.46
N SER A 563 -16.22 17.49 -5.07
CA SER A 563 -15.30 17.37 -3.93
C SER A 563 -13.94 18.03 -4.21
N THR A 564 -13.43 18.82 -3.26
CA THR A 564 -12.14 19.54 -3.38
C THR A 564 -11.12 19.16 -2.31
N GLY A 565 -11.42 18.24 -1.40
CA GLY A 565 -10.53 17.88 -0.28
C GLY A 565 -9.38 16.96 -0.69
N ALA A 566 -8.36 16.88 0.17
CA ALA A 566 -7.36 15.81 0.11
C ALA A 566 -8.06 14.47 0.40
N ALA A 567 -7.70 13.41 -0.32
CA ALA A 567 -8.19 12.07 0.01
C ALA A 567 -7.77 11.76 1.46
N GLY A 568 -8.74 11.48 2.34
CA GLY A 568 -8.48 11.08 3.73
C GLY A 568 -8.81 12.11 4.83
N ALA A 569 -9.26 13.33 4.51
CA ALA A 569 -9.91 14.18 5.53
C ALA A 569 -11.30 13.62 5.83
N ALA A 570 -11.63 13.38 7.11
CA ALA A 570 -12.91 12.79 7.52
C ALA A 570 -14.11 13.52 6.85
N GLY A 571 -14.83 12.80 5.99
CA GLY A 571 -16.00 13.32 5.25
C GLY A 571 -15.74 13.92 3.86
N SER A 572 -14.51 13.89 3.33
CA SER A 572 -14.21 14.35 1.96
C SER A 572 -13.76 13.20 1.04
N THR A 573 -14.53 12.91 -0.01
CA THR A 573 -14.21 11.99 -1.11
C THR A 573 -13.26 12.61 -2.13
N GLY A 574 -12.23 13.32 -1.65
CA GLY A 574 -11.31 14.11 -2.46
C GLY A 574 -10.92 13.48 -3.80
N PHE A 575 -10.99 14.25 -4.87
CA PHE A 575 -10.67 13.76 -6.21
C PHE A 575 -9.17 13.49 -6.39
N ALA A 576 -8.78 12.22 -6.21
CA ALA A 576 -7.41 11.75 -6.36
C ALA A 576 -7.11 11.36 -7.81
N VAL A 577 -6.09 11.99 -8.38
CA VAL A 577 -5.71 11.85 -9.79
C VAL A 577 -4.34 11.19 -9.91
N ARG A 578 -4.24 10.19 -10.80
CA ARG A 578 -2.99 9.49 -11.14
C ARG A 578 -2.22 10.16 -12.26
N GLU A 579 -2.93 10.60 -13.29
CA GLU A 579 -2.35 11.18 -14.51
C GLU A 579 -3.28 12.29 -15.02
N ALA A 580 -2.72 13.39 -15.53
CA ALA A 580 -3.47 14.49 -16.11
C ALA A 580 -2.78 15.04 -17.36
N ASP A 581 -3.56 15.48 -18.34
CA ASP A 581 -3.04 16.21 -19.49
C ASP A 581 -4.02 17.30 -19.94
N ILE A 582 -3.52 18.29 -20.68
CA ILE A 582 -4.29 19.46 -21.11
C ILE A 582 -3.88 19.90 -22.51
N ALA A 583 -4.86 20.28 -23.32
CA ALA A 583 -4.64 20.89 -24.62
C ALA A 583 -5.51 22.13 -24.82
N ALA A 584 -4.96 23.15 -25.47
CA ALA A 584 -5.65 24.41 -25.77
C ALA A 584 -6.16 24.43 -27.21
N PHE A 585 -7.41 24.85 -27.38
CA PHE A 585 -8.02 25.06 -28.69
C PHE A 585 -7.74 26.48 -29.21
N PRO A 586 -7.86 26.69 -30.54
CA PRO A 586 -7.68 28.01 -31.13
C PRO A 586 -8.60 29.12 -30.60
N ASP A 587 -9.75 28.75 -30.02
CA ASP A 587 -10.74 29.65 -29.44
C ASP A 587 -10.43 30.07 -27.99
N GLY A 588 -9.32 29.60 -27.43
CA GLY A 588 -8.89 29.91 -26.06
C GLY A 588 -9.50 28.98 -24.99
N THR A 589 -10.35 28.03 -25.35
CA THR A 589 -10.77 26.96 -24.44
C THR A 589 -9.67 25.90 -24.28
N CYS A 590 -9.73 25.11 -23.21
CA CYS A 590 -8.85 23.95 -23.04
C CYS A 590 -9.64 22.68 -22.75
N GLN A 591 -9.18 21.55 -23.29
CA GLN A 591 -9.61 20.23 -22.87
C GLN A 591 -8.65 19.72 -21.79
N ILE A 592 -9.18 19.43 -20.60
CA ILE A 592 -8.45 18.74 -19.53
C ILE A 592 -8.92 17.29 -19.52
N VAL A 593 -7.98 16.36 -19.44
CA VAL A 593 -8.24 14.92 -19.28
C VAL A 593 -7.44 14.39 -18.09
N VAL A 594 -8.02 13.47 -17.34
CA VAL A 594 -7.41 12.91 -16.14
C VAL A 594 -7.73 11.44 -16.02
N THR A 595 -6.83 10.66 -15.44
CA THR A 595 -7.08 9.29 -14.99
C THR A 595 -7.09 9.31 -13.47
N ALA A 596 -8.23 8.95 -12.87
CA ALA A 596 -8.38 8.87 -11.41
C ALA A 596 -7.73 7.59 -10.85
N MET A 597 -7.59 7.52 -9.53
CA MET A 597 -6.99 6.36 -8.86
C MET A 597 -7.81 5.07 -8.99
N ASP A 598 -9.10 5.14 -9.28
CA ASP A 598 -9.94 3.98 -9.64
C ASP A 598 -9.71 3.49 -11.09
N GLY A 599 -8.87 4.20 -11.87
CA GLY A 599 -8.61 3.91 -13.27
C GLY A 599 -9.55 4.61 -14.26
N THR A 600 -10.64 5.21 -13.79
CA THR A 600 -11.60 5.90 -14.65
C THR A 600 -10.96 7.15 -15.28
N THR A 601 -11.10 7.29 -16.60
CA THR A 601 -10.71 8.51 -17.30
C THR A 601 -11.84 9.53 -17.31
N TYR A 602 -11.58 10.72 -16.82
CA TYR A 602 -12.50 11.87 -16.84
C TYR A 602 -11.99 12.98 -17.75
N HIS A 603 -12.91 13.84 -18.19
CA HIS A 603 -12.59 15.03 -18.96
C HIS A 603 -13.44 16.22 -18.53
N GLN A 604 -12.92 17.43 -18.70
CA GLN A 604 -13.67 18.68 -18.55
C GLN A 604 -13.10 19.77 -19.45
N GLN A 605 -13.83 20.88 -19.64
CA GLN A 605 -13.31 22.04 -20.34
C GLN A 605 -13.02 23.19 -19.38
N ARG A 606 -11.91 23.90 -19.66
CA ARG A 606 -11.67 25.26 -19.19
C ARG A 606 -12.14 26.20 -20.30
N ARG A 607 -13.11 27.05 -20.01
CA ARG A 607 -13.57 28.11 -20.91
C ARG A 607 -12.50 29.20 -21.05
N ALA A 608 -12.60 30.03 -22.08
CA ALA A 608 -11.65 31.13 -22.32
C ALA A 608 -11.59 32.11 -21.13
N ASP A 609 -12.71 32.32 -20.44
CA ASP A 609 -12.83 33.13 -19.20
C ASP A 609 -12.21 32.47 -17.95
N GLY A 610 -11.70 31.24 -18.04
CA GLY A 610 -11.13 30.48 -16.93
C GLY A 610 -12.12 29.63 -16.12
N GLY A 611 -13.41 29.71 -16.43
CA GLY A 611 -14.47 28.88 -15.83
C GLY A 611 -14.34 27.41 -16.21
N LEU A 612 -14.67 26.50 -15.28
CA LEU A 612 -14.61 25.05 -15.48
C LEU A 612 -16.01 24.47 -15.70
N THR A 613 -16.12 23.42 -16.51
CA THR A 613 -17.41 22.74 -16.78
C THR A 613 -17.74 21.60 -15.81
N GLY A 614 -16.78 21.18 -14.98
CA GLY A 614 -16.85 19.98 -14.16
C GLY A 614 -16.48 18.70 -14.93
N PHE A 615 -15.94 17.71 -14.21
CA PHE A 615 -15.48 16.44 -14.77
C PHE A 615 -16.64 15.49 -15.12
N ARG A 616 -16.49 14.82 -16.26
CA ARG A 616 -17.40 13.77 -16.76
C ARG A 616 -16.57 12.58 -17.22
N ALA A 617 -17.08 11.37 -17.02
CA ALA A 617 -16.37 10.17 -17.48
C ALA A 617 -16.26 10.16 -19.01
N VAL A 618 -15.10 9.78 -19.52
CA VAL A 618 -14.91 9.54 -20.96
C VAL A 618 -15.57 8.20 -21.30
N PRO A 619 -16.41 8.14 -22.35
CA PRO A 619 -17.03 6.88 -22.77
C PRO A 619 -16.00 5.80 -23.10
N GLY A 620 -16.29 4.57 -22.67
CA GLY A 620 -15.47 3.38 -22.94
C GLY A 620 -15.79 2.73 -24.29
N PHE A 621 -15.62 1.41 -24.38
CA PHE A 621 -15.93 0.66 -25.61
C PHE A 621 -17.42 0.68 -25.98
N THR A 622 -18.29 0.86 -24.99
CA THR A 622 -19.73 1.05 -25.19
C THR A 622 -20.16 2.40 -24.63
N ALA A 623 -21.27 2.93 -25.12
CA ALA A 623 -21.83 4.20 -24.64
C ALA A 623 -22.26 4.17 -23.15
N LYS A 624 -22.38 2.98 -22.55
CA LYS A 624 -22.76 2.79 -21.14
C LYS A 624 -21.57 2.50 -20.22
N SER A 625 -20.38 2.23 -20.78
CA SER A 625 -19.16 1.96 -20.01
C SER A 625 -18.28 3.20 -19.92
N HIS A 626 -17.46 3.31 -18.88
CA HIS A 626 -16.41 4.32 -18.80
C HIS A 626 -15.08 3.77 -19.32
N TRP A 627 -14.21 4.64 -19.83
CA TRP A 627 -12.86 4.26 -20.21
C TRP A 627 -11.96 4.12 -18.98
N GLY A 628 -11.20 3.03 -18.94
CA GLY A 628 -10.20 2.76 -17.91
C GLY A 628 -8.78 2.86 -18.48
N ALA A 629 -7.90 3.62 -17.84
CA ALA A 629 -6.53 3.82 -18.30
C ALA A 629 -5.51 3.84 -17.15
N THR A 630 -4.24 3.63 -17.50
CA THR A 630 -3.09 3.86 -16.60
C THR A 630 -2.38 5.17 -16.93
N LYS A 631 -2.44 5.62 -18.20
CA LYS A 631 -1.86 6.87 -18.72
C LYS A 631 -2.80 7.50 -19.72
N VAL A 632 -2.77 8.83 -19.84
CA VAL A 632 -3.56 9.59 -20.81
C VAL A 632 -2.76 10.77 -21.38
N SER A 633 -3.02 11.12 -22.64
CA SER A 633 -2.58 12.39 -23.25
C SER A 633 -3.62 12.91 -24.21
N VAL A 634 -3.70 14.23 -24.37
CA VAL A 634 -4.68 14.91 -25.22
C VAL A 634 -4.02 15.94 -26.12
N THR A 635 -4.58 16.11 -27.31
CA THR A 635 -4.27 17.25 -28.15
C THR A 635 -5.53 17.87 -28.76
N ALA A 636 -5.47 19.18 -28.97
CA ALA A 636 -6.50 19.94 -29.67
C ALA A 636 -6.11 20.09 -31.15
N MET A 637 -7.09 19.97 -32.02
CA MET A 637 -6.93 20.06 -33.47
C MET A 637 -7.38 21.44 -33.99
N PRO A 638 -6.86 21.91 -35.14
CA PRO A 638 -7.25 23.20 -35.72
C PRO A 638 -8.76 23.34 -36.02
N ASP A 639 -9.46 22.22 -36.25
CA ASP A 639 -10.90 22.19 -36.56
C ASP A 639 -11.81 22.25 -35.31
N GLY A 640 -11.22 22.37 -34.12
CA GLY A 640 -11.93 22.36 -32.84
C GLY A 640 -12.27 20.96 -32.30
N SER A 641 -11.83 19.89 -32.97
CA SER A 641 -11.85 18.53 -32.43
C SER A 641 -10.63 18.30 -31.51
N ALA A 642 -10.66 17.21 -30.74
CA ALA A 642 -9.52 16.76 -29.95
C ALA A 642 -9.23 15.28 -30.20
N GLN A 643 -7.98 14.88 -29.98
CA GLN A 643 -7.57 13.47 -30.00
C GLN A 643 -6.99 13.09 -28.65
N LEU A 644 -7.32 11.88 -28.21
CA LEU A 644 -6.81 11.32 -26.97
C LEU A 644 -6.03 10.05 -27.26
N LEU A 645 -4.97 9.86 -26.49
CA LEU A 645 -4.28 8.59 -26.33
C LEU A 645 -4.40 8.13 -24.89
N GLY A 646 -4.39 6.82 -24.69
CA GLY A 646 -4.20 6.26 -23.36
C GLY A 646 -3.62 4.85 -23.42
N TYR A 647 -2.86 4.49 -22.38
CA TYR A 647 -2.61 3.08 -22.10
C TYR A 647 -3.81 2.56 -21.32
N GLY A 648 -4.52 1.58 -21.89
CA GLY A 648 -5.60 0.90 -21.19
C GLY A 648 -5.08 0.17 -19.96
N THR A 649 -5.98 -0.28 -19.10
CA THR A 649 -5.61 -1.13 -17.95
C THR A 649 -4.95 -2.44 -18.36
N ASP A 650 -5.12 -2.87 -19.62
CA ASP A 650 -4.42 -4.01 -20.22
C ASP A 650 -2.99 -3.70 -20.72
N GLY A 651 -2.53 -2.45 -20.57
CA GLY A 651 -1.21 -1.98 -21.02
C GLY A 651 -1.12 -1.65 -22.50
N ALA A 652 -2.17 -1.86 -23.29
CA ALA A 652 -2.18 -1.55 -24.71
C ALA A 652 -2.47 -0.06 -24.95
N MET A 653 -1.86 0.52 -25.99
CA MET A 653 -2.15 1.90 -26.42
C MET A 653 -3.46 1.95 -27.22
N TYR A 654 -4.31 2.91 -26.87
CA TYR A 654 -5.55 3.20 -27.59
C TYR A 654 -5.63 4.67 -27.98
N HIS A 655 -6.42 4.92 -29.02
CA HIS A 655 -6.73 6.24 -29.55
C HIS A 655 -8.24 6.44 -29.68
N CYS A 656 -8.71 7.64 -29.38
CA CYS A 656 -10.06 8.09 -29.71
C CYS A 656 -10.07 9.57 -30.09
N THR A 657 -11.16 10.04 -30.68
CA THR A 657 -11.36 11.44 -31.04
C THR A 657 -12.63 11.99 -30.41
N ARG A 658 -12.57 13.25 -29.98
CA ARG A 658 -13.72 14.05 -29.58
C ARG A 658 -14.01 15.05 -30.69
N GLY A 659 -15.20 14.99 -31.31
CA GLY A 659 -15.66 15.97 -32.27
C GLY A 659 -15.83 17.36 -31.67
N ARG A 660 -15.97 18.37 -32.54
CA ARG A 660 -16.25 19.76 -32.12
C ARG A 660 -17.55 19.89 -31.33
N ASP A 661 -18.55 19.07 -31.69
CA ASP A 661 -19.83 18.92 -31.00
C ASP A 661 -19.71 18.23 -29.62
N GLY A 662 -18.53 17.69 -29.30
CA GLY A 662 -18.26 16.95 -28.08
C GLY A 662 -18.57 15.46 -28.15
N ALA A 663 -18.98 14.93 -29.29
CA ALA A 663 -19.20 13.50 -29.48
C ALA A 663 -17.87 12.73 -29.48
N TRP A 664 -17.86 11.55 -28.87
CA TRP A 664 -16.67 10.70 -28.78
C TRP A 664 -16.76 9.53 -29.77
N THR A 665 -15.66 9.23 -30.45
CA THR A 665 -15.53 7.97 -31.19
C THR A 665 -15.16 6.83 -30.25
N ALA A 666 -15.47 5.59 -30.63
CA ALA A 666 -14.98 4.42 -29.91
C ALA A 666 -13.44 4.38 -29.86
N TRP A 667 -12.90 3.88 -28.75
CA TRP A 667 -11.47 3.64 -28.58
C TRP A 667 -10.98 2.54 -29.52
N ARG A 668 -9.87 2.82 -30.22
CA ARG A 668 -9.23 1.89 -31.15
C ARG A 668 -7.81 1.61 -30.70
N ARG A 669 -7.46 0.33 -30.63
CA ARG A 669 -6.10 -0.11 -30.29
C ARG A 669 -5.13 0.32 -31.40
N LEU A 670 -3.96 0.81 -31.02
CA LEU A 670 -2.89 1.17 -31.96
C LEU A 670 -1.85 0.06 -32.06
N ALA A 671 -1.52 -0.34 -33.28
CA ALA A 671 -0.44 -1.28 -33.55
C ALA A 671 0.91 -0.73 -33.06
N GLY A 672 1.78 -1.64 -32.60
CA GLY A 672 3.10 -1.31 -32.10
C GLY A 672 4.17 -1.25 -33.19
N TYR A 673 5.41 -1.13 -32.73
CA TYR A 673 6.59 -1.16 -33.60
C TYR A 673 6.85 -2.56 -34.17
N HIS A 674 7.47 -2.63 -35.35
CA HIS A 674 7.82 -3.88 -36.04
C HIS A 674 6.67 -4.91 -36.17
N GLY A 675 5.44 -4.44 -36.39
CA GLY A 675 4.28 -5.31 -36.58
C GLY A 675 3.72 -5.91 -35.29
N ALA A 676 4.15 -5.44 -34.11
CA ALA A 676 3.52 -5.79 -32.86
C ALA A 676 2.02 -5.42 -32.88
N PRO A 677 1.13 -6.24 -32.31
CA PRO A 677 -0.32 -6.00 -32.35
C PRO A 677 -0.74 -4.80 -31.49
N THR A 678 0.13 -4.35 -30.57
CA THR A 678 -0.09 -3.16 -29.76
C THR A 678 1.23 -2.46 -29.45
N PHE A 679 1.17 -1.16 -29.20
CA PHE A 679 2.22 -0.44 -28.49
C PHE A 679 1.94 -0.45 -26.98
N SER A 680 2.98 -0.56 -26.15
CA SER A 680 2.91 -0.54 -24.69
C SER A 680 4.15 0.13 -24.12
N GLY A 681 4.01 0.82 -22.99
CA GLY A 681 5.14 1.46 -22.33
C GLY A 681 4.78 2.42 -21.20
N PRO A 682 5.77 3.12 -20.61
CA PRO A 682 5.55 3.97 -19.44
C PRO A 682 5.10 5.40 -19.75
N ALA A 683 5.32 5.88 -20.98
CA ALA A 683 5.03 7.26 -21.35
C ALA A 683 4.49 7.37 -22.78
N LEU A 684 3.64 8.37 -22.98
CA LEU A 684 3.02 8.71 -24.25
C LEU A 684 2.71 10.22 -24.29
N ALA A 685 2.79 10.82 -25.47
CA ALA A 685 2.43 12.21 -25.71
C ALA A 685 1.90 12.38 -27.14
N ILE A 686 0.93 13.28 -27.34
CA ILE A 686 0.36 13.58 -28.65
C ILE A 686 0.28 15.09 -28.88
N THR A 687 0.51 15.52 -30.12
CA THR A 687 0.30 16.90 -30.52
C THR A 687 -0.39 17.01 -31.89
N GLY A 688 -1.31 17.97 -32.02
CA GLY A 688 -1.98 18.32 -33.27
C GLY A 688 -1.14 19.29 -34.07
N MET A 689 -1.18 19.16 -35.39
CA MET A 689 -0.41 19.96 -36.32
C MET A 689 -1.32 20.91 -37.13
N PRO A 690 -0.79 22.05 -37.63
CA PRO A 690 -1.56 22.98 -38.46
C PRO A 690 -2.18 22.37 -39.73
N ASP A 691 -1.58 21.31 -40.27
CA ASP A 691 -2.06 20.59 -41.46
C ASP A 691 -3.19 19.58 -41.17
N GLY A 692 -3.67 19.52 -39.93
CA GLY A 692 -4.69 18.57 -39.49
C GLY A 692 -4.17 17.16 -39.16
N SER A 693 -2.87 16.91 -39.31
CA SER A 693 -2.24 15.69 -38.81
C SER A 693 -2.04 15.75 -37.30
N SER A 694 -1.73 14.61 -36.67
CA SER A 694 -1.23 14.57 -35.30
C SER A 694 0.03 13.72 -35.22
N GLN A 695 0.90 14.05 -34.28
CA GLN A 695 2.14 13.32 -34.04
C GLN A 695 2.13 12.72 -32.65
N VAL A 696 2.56 11.47 -32.57
CA VAL A 696 2.60 10.67 -31.34
C VAL A 696 4.05 10.37 -31.00
N LEU A 697 4.39 10.56 -29.74
CA LEU A 697 5.65 10.15 -29.14
C LEU A 697 5.36 9.17 -28.01
N ALA A 698 6.11 8.10 -27.89
CA ALA A 698 5.93 7.09 -26.85
C ALA A 698 7.27 6.49 -26.44
N ILE A 699 7.37 6.05 -25.18
CA ILE A 699 8.50 5.24 -24.71
C ILE A 699 8.01 3.79 -24.70
N GLY A 700 8.75 2.88 -25.34
CA GLY A 700 8.44 1.45 -25.30
C GLY A 700 8.85 0.79 -23.98
N LEU A 701 8.38 -0.43 -23.73
CA LEU A 701 8.85 -1.24 -22.59
C LEU A 701 10.35 -1.58 -22.65
N ASP A 702 10.96 -1.45 -23.82
CA ASP A 702 12.40 -1.53 -24.08
C ASP A 702 13.17 -0.25 -23.69
N GLY A 703 12.43 0.80 -23.31
CA GLY A 703 12.97 2.07 -22.89
C GLY A 703 13.36 3.02 -24.01
N ILE A 704 12.99 2.72 -25.25
CA ILE A 704 13.31 3.52 -26.43
C ILE A 704 12.16 4.47 -26.77
N VAL A 705 12.51 5.67 -27.25
CA VAL A 705 11.55 6.65 -27.77
C VAL A 705 11.14 6.24 -29.18
N TYR A 706 9.84 6.27 -29.45
CA TYR A 706 9.22 6.00 -30.74
C TYR A 706 8.30 7.13 -31.14
N HIS A 707 8.27 7.42 -32.44
CA HIS A 707 7.46 8.45 -33.06
C HIS A 707 6.61 7.88 -34.18
N GLN A 708 5.38 8.37 -34.34
CA GLN A 708 4.57 8.15 -35.53
C GLN A 708 3.66 9.34 -35.83
N VAL A 709 3.14 9.40 -37.06
CA VAL A 709 2.19 10.41 -37.52
C VAL A 709 0.84 9.75 -37.81
N ARG A 710 -0.23 10.37 -37.34
CA ARG A 710 -1.59 10.17 -37.85
C ARG A 710 -1.86 11.23 -38.91
N ARG A 711 -2.05 10.80 -40.15
CA ARG A 711 -2.38 11.70 -41.26
C ARG A 711 -3.80 12.28 -41.08
N PRO A 712 -4.12 13.39 -41.78
CA PRO A 712 -5.47 13.96 -41.74
C PRO A 712 -6.56 12.96 -42.15
N ASP A 713 -6.24 12.03 -43.06
CA ASP A 713 -7.14 10.93 -43.49
C ASP A 713 -7.36 9.84 -42.42
N GLY A 714 -6.66 9.93 -41.28
CA GLY A 714 -6.73 8.98 -40.18
C GLY A 714 -5.82 7.76 -40.28
N SER A 715 -5.05 7.62 -41.37
CA SER A 715 -4.03 6.59 -41.51
C SER A 715 -2.80 6.87 -40.64
N TRP A 716 -2.13 5.82 -40.19
CA TRP A 716 -0.93 5.90 -39.36
C TRP A 716 0.33 5.56 -40.17
N THR A 717 1.44 6.23 -39.89
CA THR A 717 2.73 5.92 -40.53
C THR A 717 3.42 4.68 -39.94
N GLY A 718 2.98 4.25 -38.75
CA GLY A 718 3.69 3.28 -37.90
C GLY A 718 4.84 3.93 -37.12
N PHE A 719 5.16 3.31 -35.98
CA PHE A 719 6.23 3.75 -35.08
C PHE A 719 7.62 3.61 -35.70
N ARG A 720 8.48 4.59 -35.45
CA ARG A 720 9.91 4.61 -35.78
C ARG A 720 10.68 5.32 -34.67
N SER A 721 11.90 4.90 -34.39
CA SER A 721 12.73 5.55 -33.38
C SER A 721 13.53 6.72 -33.98
N PRO A 722 13.53 7.91 -33.36
CA PRO A 722 14.46 8.96 -33.73
C PRO A 722 15.88 8.62 -33.25
N ARG A 723 16.87 9.21 -33.89
CA ARG A 723 18.29 9.04 -33.53
C ARG A 723 18.54 9.54 -32.11
N GLY A 724 19.33 8.82 -31.32
CA GLY A 724 19.71 9.23 -29.97
C GLY A 724 20.78 10.32 -29.95
N VAL A 725 21.17 10.73 -28.74
CA VAL A 725 22.25 11.72 -28.51
C VAL A 725 23.59 11.16 -29.02
N THR A 726 24.01 10.02 -28.46
CA THR A 726 25.24 9.30 -28.82
C THR A 726 24.97 7.90 -29.36
N THR A 727 23.71 7.47 -29.37
CA THR A 727 23.26 6.14 -29.75
C THR A 727 22.45 6.15 -31.05
N ALA A 728 22.24 4.98 -31.64
CA ALA A 728 21.41 4.83 -32.84
C ALA A 728 19.95 5.25 -32.61
N THR A 729 19.44 5.05 -31.40
CA THR A 729 18.06 5.36 -31.00
C THR A 729 18.04 6.13 -29.68
N MET A 730 17.09 7.06 -29.53
CA MET A 730 16.93 7.81 -28.28
C MET A 730 16.31 6.93 -27.18
N GLY A 731 16.99 6.79 -26.04
CA GLY A 731 16.43 6.21 -24.83
C GLY A 731 15.99 7.32 -23.86
N ALA A 732 14.87 7.12 -23.18
CA ALA A 732 14.33 8.12 -22.25
C ALA A 732 13.50 7.50 -21.13
N SER A 733 13.33 8.25 -20.03
CA SER A 733 12.41 7.92 -18.93
C SER A 733 11.13 8.77 -18.93
N ALA A 734 11.16 9.95 -19.56
CA ALA A 734 9.99 10.81 -19.76
C ALA A 734 10.11 11.58 -21.07
N ILE A 735 8.97 11.98 -21.65
CA ILE A 735 8.89 12.64 -22.96
C ILE A 735 7.79 13.70 -23.00
N GLY A 736 7.91 14.63 -23.95
CA GLY A 736 6.87 15.58 -24.34
C GLY A 736 7.01 16.01 -25.80
N ILE A 737 5.90 16.40 -26.43
CA ILE A 737 5.88 16.86 -27.82
C ILE A 737 4.88 18.02 -28.00
N ALA A 738 5.28 19.04 -28.76
CA ALA A 738 4.42 20.19 -29.11
C ALA A 738 4.58 20.59 -30.58
N GLY A 739 3.47 20.70 -31.31
CA GLY A 739 3.42 21.25 -32.65
C GLY A 739 3.50 22.77 -32.63
N THR A 740 4.32 23.35 -33.49
CA THR A 740 4.46 24.80 -33.65
C THR A 740 3.72 25.28 -34.90
N PRO A 741 3.35 26.58 -34.98
CA PRO A 741 2.61 27.14 -36.11
C PRO A 741 3.31 26.99 -37.48
N ASP A 742 4.63 26.87 -37.51
CA ASP A 742 5.43 26.63 -38.72
C ASP A 742 5.36 25.17 -39.23
N GLY A 743 4.60 24.30 -38.56
CA GLY A 743 4.46 22.88 -38.89
C GLY A 743 5.58 21.99 -38.34
N SER A 744 6.52 22.53 -37.55
CA SER A 744 7.52 21.72 -36.85
C SER A 744 6.94 21.09 -35.58
N ALA A 745 7.53 19.98 -35.12
CA ALA A 745 7.24 19.40 -33.81
C ALA A 745 8.48 19.48 -32.92
N GLN A 746 8.30 20.09 -31.75
CA GLN A 746 9.32 20.27 -30.72
C GLN A 746 9.20 19.12 -29.74
N VAL A 747 10.28 18.36 -29.57
CA VAL A 747 10.36 17.17 -28.73
C VAL A 747 11.28 17.42 -27.56
N VAL A 748 10.86 16.98 -26.38
CA VAL A 748 11.70 16.93 -25.18
C VAL A 748 11.72 15.52 -24.61
N ALA A 749 12.86 15.13 -24.06
CA ALA A 749 13.03 13.84 -23.42
C ALA A 749 13.95 13.97 -22.20
N VAL A 750 13.59 13.32 -21.10
CA VAL A 750 14.54 13.03 -20.03
C VAL A 750 15.35 11.83 -20.49
N GLY A 751 16.59 12.10 -20.88
CA GLY A 751 17.50 11.06 -21.35
C GLY A 751 17.85 10.09 -20.23
N LEU A 752 18.46 8.97 -20.63
CA LEU A 752 18.95 7.96 -19.68
C LEU A 752 20.03 8.51 -18.74
N ASP A 753 20.59 9.67 -19.09
CA ASP A 753 21.52 10.42 -18.26
C ASP A 753 20.86 11.35 -17.23
N GLY A 754 19.53 11.30 -17.11
CA GLY A 754 18.74 12.16 -16.25
C GLY A 754 18.66 13.62 -16.72
N ARG A 755 19.37 13.99 -17.81
CA ARG A 755 19.33 15.34 -18.38
C ARG A 755 18.14 15.49 -19.30
N ILE A 756 17.73 16.74 -19.51
CA ILE A 756 16.66 17.05 -20.47
C ILE A 756 17.28 17.41 -21.82
N TRP A 757 16.82 16.70 -22.84
CA TRP A 757 17.24 16.85 -24.22
C TRP A 757 16.09 17.37 -25.07
N HIS A 758 16.41 18.23 -26.04
CA HIS A 758 15.48 18.86 -26.97
C HIS A 758 15.81 18.47 -28.41
N ASN A 759 14.78 18.31 -29.23
CA ASN A 759 14.91 17.94 -30.63
C ASN A 759 13.77 18.52 -31.47
N ILE A 760 13.99 18.70 -32.78
CA ILE A 760 13.00 19.26 -33.69
C ILE A 760 12.77 18.29 -34.85
N ARG A 761 11.51 17.93 -35.07
CA ARG A 761 11.06 17.35 -36.34
C ARG A 761 10.56 18.48 -37.24
N LYS A 762 11.23 18.69 -38.36
CA LYS A 762 10.85 19.72 -39.34
C LYS A 762 9.60 19.30 -40.13
N PRO A 763 8.90 20.26 -40.79
CA PRO A 763 7.75 19.96 -41.64
C PRO A 763 8.06 18.94 -42.75
N ASP A 764 9.28 18.95 -43.29
CA ASP A 764 9.77 17.99 -44.30
C ASP A 764 9.98 16.56 -43.75
N GLY A 765 9.83 16.37 -42.44
CA GLY A 765 10.00 15.10 -41.74
C GLY A 765 11.43 14.78 -41.32
N SER A 766 12.40 15.63 -41.65
CA SER A 766 13.77 15.52 -41.14
C SER A 766 13.84 15.90 -39.66
N TRP A 767 14.82 15.35 -38.96
CA TRP A 767 15.04 15.60 -37.53
C TRP A 767 16.36 16.34 -37.34
N THR A 768 16.40 17.27 -36.40
CA THR A 768 17.69 17.80 -35.90
C THR A 768 18.39 16.75 -35.02
N PRO A 769 19.63 16.96 -34.58
CA PRO A 769 20.20 16.23 -33.45
C PRO A 769 19.54 16.64 -32.12
N PHE A 770 19.61 15.78 -31.11
CA PHE A 770 19.23 16.16 -29.74
C PHE A 770 20.27 17.14 -29.18
N ALA A 771 19.79 18.26 -28.64
CA ALA A 771 20.59 19.28 -27.98
C ALA A 771 20.15 19.39 -26.51
N GLN A 772 21.09 19.61 -25.61
CA GLN A 772 20.79 19.69 -24.18
C GLN A 772 20.05 20.98 -23.84
N ILE A 773 19.06 20.89 -22.94
CA ILE A 773 18.42 22.06 -22.34
C ILE A 773 19.23 22.46 -21.10
N PRO A 774 19.63 23.75 -20.95
CA PRO A 774 20.36 24.20 -19.77
C PRO A 774 19.55 24.05 -18.48
N GLY A 775 20.19 23.52 -17.43
CA GLY A 775 19.61 23.47 -16.08
C GLY A 775 19.52 24.84 -15.39
N PRO A 776 19.05 24.88 -14.12
CA PRO A 776 18.91 26.11 -13.36
C PRO A 776 20.22 26.90 -13.24
N ASN A 777 20.16 28.22 -13.44
CA ASN A 777 21.32 29.12 -13.46
C ASN A 777 22.41 28.72 -14.49
N GLY A 778 22.02 28.01 -15.56
CA GLY A 778 22.95 27.51 -16.57
C GLY A 778 23.86 26.40 -16.06
N ARG A 779 23.56 25.79 -14.90
CA ARG A 779 24.33 24.68 -14.32
C ARG A 779 23.72 23.35 -14.73
N ASP A 780 24.60 22.40 -15.05
CA ASP A 780 24.26 21.01 -15.36
C ASP A 780 24.95 20.05 -14.39
N PRO A 781 24.33 18.89 -14.07
CA PRO A 781 23.06 18.37 -14.59
C PRO A 781 21.81 18.85 -13.83
N PHE A 782 20.68 18.98 -14.54
CA PHE A 782 19.33 19.06 -13.94
C PHE A 782 18.64 17.68 -14.04
N PRO A 783 18.59 16.91 -12.95
CA PRO A 783 17.98 15.59 -12.97
C PRO A 783 16.46 15.70 -12.87
N ALA A 784 15.78 15.38 -13.96
CA ALA A 784 14.31 15.40 -14.03
C ALA A 784 13.73 13.98 -14.02
N GLY A 785 12.52 13.82 -13.48
CA GLY A 785 11.76 12.57 -13.57
C GLY A 785 10.50 12.66 -14.44
N GLN A 786 10.03 13.87 -14.70
CA GLN A 786 8.96 14.16 -15.66
C GLN A 786 9.31 15.41 -16.47
N VAL A 787 8.86 15.46 -17.72
CA VAL A 787 8.99 16.63 -18.61
C VAL A 787 7.75 16.76 -19.49
N ARG A 788 7.34 17.99 -19.79
CA ARG A 788 6.30 18.34 -20.78
C ARG A 788 6.71 19.60 -21.55
N ILE A 789 6.10 19.79 -22.72
CA ILE A 789 6.34 20.95 -23.57
C ILE A 789 5.02 21.41 -24.19
N THR A 790 4.85 22.72 -24.33
CA THR A 790 3.78 23.34 -25.12
C THR A 790 4.33 24.45 -26.00
N ALA A 791 3.68 24.72 -27.13
CA ALA A 791 4.00 25.83 -28.02
C ALA A 791 3.01 26.98 -27.87
N LEU A 792 3.48 28.19 -28.15
CA LEU A 792 2.67 29.40 -28.31
C LEU A 792 2.61 29.81 -29.79
N ARG A 793 1.67 30.71 -30.13
CA ARG A 793 1.47 31.20 -31.50
C ARG A 793 2.63 32.01 -32.05
N ASP A 794 3.45 32.58 -31.18
CA ASP A 794 4.65 33.32 -31.57
C ASP A 794 5.85 32.41 -31.91
N GLY A 795 5.67 31.09 -31.81
CA GLY A 795 6.70 30.09 -32.07
C GLY A 795 7.60 29.80 -30.86
N SER A 796 7.40 30.46 -29.73
CA SER A 796 8.07 30.09 -28.48
C SER A 796 7.50 28.79 -27.92
N THR A 797 8.32 28.05 -27.17
CA THR A 797 7.87 26.84 -26.47
C THR A 797 8.24 26.85 -25.01
N HIS A 798 7.30 26.45 -24.17
CA HIS A 798 7.46 26.37 -22.73
C HIS A 798 7.67 24.91 -22.33
N VAL A 799 8.73 24.64 -21.58
CA VAL A 799 9.03 23.32 -21.03
C VAL A 799 8.81 23.36 -19.52
N THR A 800 8.06 22.39 -19.01
CA THR A 800 7.91 22.16 -17.57
C THR A 800 8.52 20.82 -17.20
N ALA A 801 9.23 20.76 -16.07
CA ALA A 801 9.88 19.54 -15.61
C ALA A 801 9.81 19.40 -14.10
N VAL A 802 9.61 18.17 -13.62
CA VAL A 802 9.63 17.83 -12.20
C VAL A 802 11.02 17.28 -11.87
N SER A 803 11.69 17.85 -10.87
CA SER A 803 12.99 17.34 -10.43
C SER A 803 12.86 15.92 -9.88
N SER A 804 13.92 15.12 -10.03
CA SER A 804 13.94 13.74 -9.57
C SER A 804 14.45 13.60 -8.12
N GLY A 805 14.53 14.68 -7.33
CA GLY A 805 15.13 14.69 -5.99
C GLY A 805 15.82 15.99 -5.65
#